data_AF-A0A137P9P2-F1
#
_entry.id   AF-A0A137P9P2-F1
#
_cell.length_a   1.000
_cell.length_b   1.000
_cell.length_c   1.000
_cell.angle_alpha   90.00
_cell.angle_beta   90.00
_cell.angle_gamma   90.00
#
_symmetry.space_group_name_H-M   'P 1'
#
loop_
_entity.id
_entity.type
_entity.pdbx_description
1 polymer ?
#
loop_
_entity_poly.entity_id
_entity_poly.type
_entity_poly.pdbx_seq_one_letter_code
_entity_poly.pdbx_strand_id
1 'polypeptide(L)'
;MARSDIHSNRSSIIPNSQSGYAANLDLFGAIRNPKLSDSRYARYAPSTESLLALIESRKPQFGLNSVSSFSRASSWVSEANGQTNYFDLPGHRSLAKDYPWPAWCAEHQVPLSKEEIFDIFSDLGDKFGFQKDSVRNQYDAFMTLLDSRASRMSPTMALLTLHADYIGGKYSNYRKWYFAAEFNKDSPLQFDSQNSNAKDSHNAEVEEMMMADSLEEWWRNKMSKLTQHERVLQVALYLLIWGEALNIRYLPEVICFLYKLAYDYYHGPICQNLAQPVPEGEYLRNVVTPLYLYIRDQNYEVVNGQFLKRERDHAQVVGYDDINETFWTKEGVNRLVLEDKKTKLMSIHPHERWTKLGNVNYKRSFIKTYYERRTWAHTLTNFSRIWIFHLATFYIFWVYNSPIMFLTPGQIAKDTEMKNGSFNARTYGAIGFGGAIAAWIALSATFFEFFFVERNWKNYKILMYRYFMLFLVFIANVAPGAACILLYNKGMTSTTDNDSTSEPPNPNENIAKIIGIVGTVIAIFTTAILTTIPPSSLFIRNPRLTLANSSKNGIINRAFTADFSPLSFHNRATSLSMWACIGIAKIVESYLALILSFKNPMNALFSYWLGLVFDPIAQTYIVNYMPYITIAVMALLLLIMFFLDTYLWYIIMTSMFSIAHAFTMGISILSPWKNIFSRLPKRIYTKILATTNMEIKLRPKM
;
A
#
# COMPACT_ATOMS: atom_id res chain seq x y z
N MET A 1 -58.60 -5.41 -15.17
CA MET A 1 -58.72 -6.63 -15.99
C MET A 1 -57.31 -7.09 -16.35
N ALA A 2 -56.96 -8.32 -15.91
CA ALA A 2 -55.78 -9.17 -16.17
C ALA A 2 -54.37 -8.51 -16.24
N ARG A 3 -53.48 -8.64 -15.24
CA ARG A 3 -52.69 -9.82 -14.78
C ARG A 3 -51.80 -10.47 -15.85
N SER A 4 -50.49 -10.41 -15.62
CA SER A 4 -49.59 -11.55 -15.74
C SER A 4 -48.45 -11.41 -14.75
N ASP A 5 -48.55 -12.18 -13.67
CA ASP A 5 -47.60 -12.35 -12.59
C ASP A 5 -46.36 -13.12 -13.07
N ILE A 6 -45.16 -12.65 -12.71
CA ILE A 6 -43.98 -13.51 -12.57
C ILE A 6 -43.44 -13.31 -11.16
N HIS A 7 -43.78 -14.27 -10.31
CA HIS A 7 -43.25 -14.44 -8.96
C HIS A 7 -41.72 -14.57 -8.98
N SER A 8 -41.02 -13.74 -8.21
CA SER A 8 -39.75 -14.15 -7.59
C SER A 8 -39.92 -14.18 -6.08
N ASN A 9 -40.14 -15.38 -5.55
CA ASN A 9 -40.11 -15.69 -4.14
C ASN A 9 -38.75 -15.29 -3.54
N ARG A 10 -38.68 -14.15 -2.84
CA ARG A 10 -37.66 -13.92 -1.81
C ARG A 10 -38.29 -14.26 -0.47
N SER A 11 -37.99 -15.48 0.00
CA SER A 11 -38.37 -15.96 1.32
C SER A 11 -37.76 -15.07 2.39
N SER A 12 -38.61 -14.27 3.01
CA SER A 12 -38.45 -13.69 4.33
C SER A 12 -38.41 -14.81 5.38
N ILE A 13 -37.28 -15.01 6.05
CA ILE A 13 -37.23 -15.75 7.32
C ILE A 13 -36.37 -14.93 8.29
N ILE A 14 -37.07 -14.17 9.14
CA ILE A 14 -36.58 -13.74 10.45
C ILE A 14 -37.16 -14.77 11.43
N PRO A 15 -36.36 -15.50 12.22
CA PRO A 15 -36.91 -16.26 13.33
C PRO A 15 -37.20 -15.30 14.49
N ASN A 16 -38.48 -15.22 14.86
CA ASN A 16 -38.92 -14.66 16.13
C ASN A 16 -38.24 -15.39 17.30
N SER A 17 -37.83 -14.61 18.29
CA SER A 17 -37.42 -15.09 19.61
C SER A 17 -38.60 -15.73 20.33
N GLN A 18 -38.64 -17.07 20.43
CA GLN A 18 -39.20 -17.85 21.55
C GLN A 18 -39.19 -19.35 21.20
N SER A 19 -38.08 -20.03 21.45
CA SER A 19 -38.04 -21.46 21.79
C SER A 19 -36.62 -21.80 22.24
N GLY A 20 -36.45 -22.12 23.52
CA GLY A 20 -35.16 -22.52 24.08
C GLY A 20 -34.76 -23.89 23.56
N TYR A 21 -33.73 -23.93 22.73
CA TYR A 21 -32.71 -24.98 22.59
C TYR A 21 -31.60 -24.37 21.73
N ALA A 22 -30.34 -24.48 22.17
CA ALA A 22 -29.20 -23.85 21.52
C ALA A 22 -29.01 -24.35 20.07
N ALA A 23 -29.46 -23.56 19.09
CA ALA A 23 -29.19 -23.81 17.69
C ALA A 23 -27.74 -23.39 17.39
N ASN A 24 -26.89 -24.38 17.10
CA ASN A 24 -25.52 -24.18 16.64
C ASN A 24 -25.51 -23.27 15.39
N LEU A 25 -24.89 -22.09 15.51
CA LEU A 25 -24.66 -21.19 14.38
C LEU A 25 -23.62 -21.84 13.44
N ASP A 26 -24.06 -22.29 12.26
CA ASP A 26 -23.14 -22.83 11.24
C ASP A 26 -22.35 -21.69 10.57
N LEU A 27 -21.20 -21.37 11.16
CA LEU A 27 -20.29 -20.31 10.73
C LEU A 27 -19.84 -20.44 9.25
N PHE A 28 -19.98 -21.63 8.65
CA PHE A 28 -19.56 -21.93 7.28
C PHE A 28 -20.71 -22.25 6.32
N GLY A 29 -21.97 -22.11 6.76
CA GLY A 29 -23.15 -22.40 5.94
C GLY A 29 -23.22 -21.58 4.64
N ALA A 30 -22.69 -20.35 4.65
CA ALA A 30 -22.62 -19.47 3.48
C ALA A 30 -21.62 -19.94 2.41
N ILE A 31 -20.65 -20.78 2.77
CA ILE A 31 -19.64 -21.35 1.85
C ILE A 31 -20.15 -22.66 1.24
N ARG A 32 -20.96 -23.43 1.99
CA ARG A 32 -21.54 -24.70 1.52
C ARG A 32 -22.67 -24.53 0.50
N ASN A 33 -23.31 -23.36 0.45
CA ASN A 33 -24.46 -23.11 -0.43
C ASN A 33 -24.24 -21.86 -1.31
N PRO A 34 -23.67 -22.00 -2.52
CA PRO A 34 -23.38 -20.86 -3.40
C PRO A 34 -24.63 -20.15 -3.95
N LYS A 35 -25.84 -20.67 -3.66
CA LYS A 35 -27.12 -20.01 -3.97
C LYS A 35 -27.56 -18.98 -2.92
N LEU A 36 -26.93 -18.95 -1.73
CA LEU A 36 -27.27 -18.06 -0.62
C LEU A 36 -26.36 -16.83 -0.49
N SER A 37 -25.26 -16.74 -1.27
CA SER A 37 -24.33 -15.60 -1.22
C SER A 37 -24.35 -14.79 -2.52
N ASP A 38 -24.81 -13.54 -2.44
CA ASP A 38 -24.79 -12.54 -3.53
C ASP A 38 -23.38 -11.90 -3.72
N SER A 39 -22.33 -12.55 -3.22
CA SER A 39 -20.96 -12.04 -3.30
C SER A 39 -20.30 -12.47 -4.61
N ARG A 40 -20.12 -11.50 -5.51
CA ARG A 40 -19.45 -11.64 -6.81
C ARG A 40 -18.02 -12.23 -6.73
N TYR A 41 -17.42 -12.27 -5.54
CA TYR A 41 -16.04 -12.73 -5.30
C TYR A 41 -15.94 -14.18 -4.81
N ALA A 42 -17.05 -14.81 -4.40
CA ALA A 42 -17.03 -16.18 -3.88
C ALA A 42 -16.59 -17.22 -4.93
N ARG A 43 -16.72 -16.91 -6.23
CA ARG A 43 -16.39 -17.82 -7.34
C ARG A 43 -14.94 -17.72 -7.84
N TYR A 44 -14.14 -16.80 -7.31
CA TYR A 44 -12.79 -16.51 -7.81
C TYR A 44 -11.67 -16.82 -6.81
N ALA A 45 -11.95 -17.45 -5.68
CA ALA A 45 -10.92 -17.88 -4.75
C ALA A 45 -10.40 -19.28 -5.16
N PRO A 46 -9.15 -19.43 -5.62
CA PRO A 46 -8.57 -20.75 -5.78
C PRO A 46 -8.27 -21.32 -4.38
N SER A 47 -8.64 -22.59 -4.13
CA SER A 47 -8.34 -23.43 -2.94
C SER A 47 -9.29 -23.47 -1.73
N THR A 48 -10.52 -22.94 -1.80
CA THR A 48 -11.49 -23.08 -0.67
C THR A 48 -11.97 -24.52 -0.45
N GLU A 49 -12.12 -25.32 -1.50
CA GLU A 49 -12.53 -26.73 -1.39
C GLU A 49 -11.47 -27.62 -0.73
N SER A 50 -10.19 -27.37 -1.03
CA SER A 50 -9.06 -28.10 -0.46
C SER A 50 -8.93 -27.84 1.06
N LEU A 51 -9.23 -26.61 1.49
CA LEU A 51 -9.21 -26.21 2.89
C LEU A 51 -10.40 -26.79 3.67
N LEU A 52 -11.58 -26.87 3.05
CA LEU A 52 -12.77 -27.52 3.63
C LEU A 52 -12.58 -29.02 3.81
N ALA A 53 -12.05 -29.72 2.81
CA ALA A 53 -11.76 -31.15 2.88
C ALA A 53 -10.73 -31.47 4.00
N LEU A 54 -9.76 -30.58 4.21
CA LEU A 54 -8.72 -30.71 5.24
C LEU A 54 -9.26 -30.44 6.66
N ILE A 55 -10.30 -29.61 6.78
CA ILE A 55 -11.01 -29.34 8.04
C ILE A 55 -11.96 -30.49 8.39
N GLU A 56 -12.67 -31.05 7.40
CA GLU A 56 -13.56 -32.20 7.60
C GLU A 56 -12.79 -33.48 7.94
N SER A 57 -11.62 -33.71 7.31
CA SER A 57 -10.78 -34.87 7.61
C SER A 57 -10.14 -34.85 9.00
N ARG A 58 -10.25 -33.73 9.75
CA ARG A 58 -9.63 -33.54 11.08
C ARG A 58 -10.60 -33.72 12.26
N LYS A 59 -11.87 -34.10 12.07
CA LYS A 59 -12.77 -34.41 13.19
C LYS A 59 -12.61 -35.87 13.65
N PRO A 60 -11.99 -36.17 14.81
CA PRO A 60 -12.16 -37.47 15.45
C PRO A 60 -13.58 -37.54 16.06
N GLN A 61 -14.28 -38.65 15.82
CA GLN A 61 -15.50 -38.99 16.54
C GLN A 61 -15.17 -39.28 18.00
N PHE A 62 -15.45 -38.35 18.91
CA PHE A 62 -15.59 -38.64 20.34
C PHE A 62 -16.78 -37.90 20.94
N GLY A 63 -17.54 -38.63 21.75
CA GLY A 63 -18.83 -38.27 22.29
C GLY A 63 -18.80 -37.14 23.32
N LEU A 64 -20.01 -36.61 23.53
CA LEU A 64 -20.38 -35.56 24.47
C LEU A 64 -19.66 -35.67 25.83
N ASN A 65 -18.78 -34.72 26.12
CA ASN A 65 -18.76 -33.91 27.34
C ASN A 65 -17.57 -32.93 27.34
N SER A 66 -17.82 -31.73 27.87
CA SER A 66 -16.87 -30.64 28.20
C SER A 66 -16.46 -29.64 27.10
N VAL A 67 -16.43 -28.39 27.54
CA VAL A 67 -16.27 -27.12 26.84
C VAL A 67 -14.78 -26.72 26.83
N SER A 68 -14.41 -25.86 25.87
CA SER A 68 -13.18 -25.04 25.79
C SER A 68 -11.86 -25.72 25.38
N SER A 69 -11.47 -25.52 24.11
CA SER A 69 -10.06 -25.38 23.66
C SER A 69 -9.97 -25.26 22.14
N PHE A 70 -10.15 -24.06 21.60
CA PHE A 70 -9.80 -23.75 20.20
C PHE A 70 -8.61 -22.80 20.17
N SER A 71 -7.41 -23.31 20.49
CA SER A 71 -6.13 -22.66 20.13
C SER A 71 -4.90 -23.47 20.57
N ARG A 72 -4.75 -24.71 20.08
CA ARG A 72 -3.45 -25.40 20.09
C ARG A 72 -3.36 -26.32 18.87
N ALA A 73 -2.91 -25.81 17.73
CA ALA A 73 -2.17 -26.54 16.69
C ALA A 73 -1.97 -25.68 15.44
N SER A 74 -0.91 -24.87 15.41
CA SER A 74 -0.34 -24.39 14.14
C SER A 74 1.17 -24.20 14.27
N SER A 75 1.89 -25.29 14.48
CA SER A 75 3.28 -25.42 14.07
C SER A 75 3.32 -26.39 12.89
N TRP A 76 3.46 -25.87 11.68
CA TRP A 76 3.82 -26.68 10.51
C TRP A 76 5.29 -27.08 10.62
N VAL A 77 5.53 -28.16 11.35
CA VAL A 77 6.69 -29.04 11.18
C VAL A 77 6.13 -30.45 11.17
N SER A 78 6.32 -31.14 10.07
CA SER A 78 5.79 -32.49 9.83
C SER A 78 6.02 -33.43 11.01
N GLU A 79 4.94 -33.87 11.65
CA GLU A 79 4.93 -35.11 12.42
C GLU A 79 5.04 -36.28 11.44
N ALA A 80 6.26 -36.63 11.11
CA ALA A 80 6.60 -37.99 10.73
C ALA A 80 7.36 -38.58 11.91
N ASN A 81 6.68 -39.45 12.65
CA ASN A 81 7.20 -40.43 13.61
C ASN A 81 8.69 -40.33 13.91
N GLY A 82 9.03 -39.91 15.13
CA GLY A 82 10.38 -40.03 15.64
C GLY A 82 10.60 -39.21 16.90
N GLN A 83 10.45 -39.86 18.06
CA GLN A 83 11.07 -39.42 19.31
C GLN A 83 12.56 -39.12 19.10
N THR A 84 13.06 -38.00 19.61
CA THR A 84 14.46 -37.77 20.06
C THR A 84 14.53 -36.34 20.64
N ASN A 85 14.37 -36.19 21.96
CA ASN A 85 15.41 -36.24 23.00
C ASN A 85 16.40 -35.07 22.93
N TYR A 86 16.00 -33.92 23.48
CA TYR A 86 16.91 -33.07 24.23
C TYR A 86 17.06 -33.67 25.64
N PHE A 87 18.28 -33.62 26.18
CA PHE A 87 18.65 -34.12 27.51
C PHE A 87 17.77 -33.47 28.60
N ASP A 88 16.79 -34.20 29.12
CA ASP A 88 15.97 -33.80 30.27
C ASP A 88 16.37 -34.64 31.50
N LEU A 89 16.77 -33.97 32.59
CA LEU A 89 16.90 -34.58 33.91
C LEU A 89 15.55 -35.22 34.34
N PRO A 90 15.53 -36.45 34.90
CA PRO A 90 14.31 -37.12 35.33
C PRO A 90 13.81 -36.52 36.66
N GLY A 91 13.09 -35.41 36.56
CA GLY A 91 12.44 -34.72 37.68
C GLY A 91 11.57 -33.52 37.25
N HIS A 92 11.79 -32.98 36.05
CA HIS A 92 11.11 -31.77 35.56
C HIS A 92 9.78 -32.01 34.80
N ARG A 93 9.44 -33.27 34.47
CA ARG A 93 8.29 -33.57 33.59
C ARG A 93 6.92 -33.69 34.26
N SER A 94 6.86 -33.82 35.58
CA SER A 94 5.58 -33.99 36.30
C SER A 94 4.91 -32.66 36.66
N LEU A 95 5.66 -31.56 36.77
CA LEU A 95 5.10 -30.23 37.12
C LEU A 95 4.81 -29.35 35.90
N ALA A 96 5.57 -29.48 34.81
CA ALA A 96 5.40 -28.68 33.60
C ALA A 96 4.15 -29.02 32.76
N LYS A 97 3.51 -30.17 33.02
CA LYS A 97 2.34 -30.62 32.23
C LYS A 97 1.02 -29.96 32.63
N ASP A 98 0.94 -29.42 33.85
CA ASP A 98 -0.31 -28.88 34.41
C ASP A 98 -0.31 -27.34 34.51
N TYR A 99 0.80 -26.67 34.16
CA TYR A 99 0.87 -25.21 34.12
C TYR A 99 0.43 -24.67 32.74
N PRO A 100 -0.54 -23.73 32.66
CA PRO A 100 -0.99 -23.17 31.38
C PRO A 100 0.14 -22.52 30.56
N TRP A 101 1.13 -21.93 31.26
CA TRP A 101 2.29 -21.23 30.72
C TRP A 101 3.59 -21.79 31.32
N PRO A 102 4.16 -22.87 30.75
CA PRO A 102 5.27 -23.60 31.36
C PRO A 102 6.61 -22.84 31.32
N ALA A 103 6.81 -21.92 30.38
CA ALA A 103 8.03 -21.13 30.24
C ALA A 103 8.01 -19.85 31.09
N TRP A 104 6.84 -19.39 31.54
CA TRP A 104 6.68 -18.26 32.45
C TRP A 104 6.35 -18.75 33.88
N CYS A 105 7.34 -19.37 34.54
CA CYS A 105 7.18 -19.92 35.89
C CYS A 105 8.26 -19.40 36.86
N ALA A 106 7.99 -19.51 38.16
CA ALA A 106 8.86 -18.98 39.22
C ALA A 106 10.30 -19.54 39.18
N GLU A 107 10.46 -20.79 38.72
CA GLU A 107 11.78 -21.44 38.56
C GLU A 107 12.68 -20.71 37.56
N HIS A 108 12.10 -19.97 36.62
CA HIS A 108 12.83 -19.28 35.55
C HIS A 108 13.19 -17.83 35.90
N GLN A 109 13.09 -17.44 37.19
CA GLN A 109 13.38 -16.08 37.69
C GLN A 109 12.63 -15.00 36.90
N VAL A 110 11.31 -15.16 36.80
CA VAL A 110 10.44 -14.21 36.07
C VAL A 110 10.48 -12.82 36.72
N PRO A 111 10.43 -11.73 35.91
CA PRO A 111 10.49 -10.37 36.43
C PRO A 111 9.24 -9.96 37.22
N LEU A 112 8.10 -10.56 36.89
CA LEU A 112 6.80 -10.36 37.54
C LEU A 112 6.08 -11.71 37.58
N SER A 113 5.42 -11.99 38.69
CA SER A 113 4.57 -13.16 38.88
C SER A 113 3.28 -13.05 38.05
N LYS A 114 2.62 -14.18 37.80
CA LYS A 114 1.37 -14.19 37.03
C LYS A 114 0.23 -13.49 37.80
N GLU A 115 0.29 -13.51 39.13
CA GLU A 115 -0.63 -12.83 40.03
C GLU A 115 -0.46 -11.32 39.94
N GLU A 116 0.78 -10.81 40.03
CA GLU A 116 1.06 -9.37 39.88
C GLU A 116 0.63 -8.87 38.48
N ILE A 117 0.86 -9.66 37.43
CA ILE A 117 0.38 -9.30 36.09
C ILE A 117 -1.15 -9.24 36.07
N PHE A 118 -1.84 -10.21 36.69
CA PHE A 118 -3.30 -10.21 36.75
C PHE A 118 -3.84 -9.00 37.54
N ASP A 119 -3.19 -8.64 38.64
CA ASP A 119 -3.55 -7.46 39.45
C ASP A 119 -3.46 -6.17 38.62
N ILE A 120 -2.44 -6.03 37.76
CA ILE A 120 -2.34 -4.90 36.82
C ILE A 120 -3.52 -4.88 35.85
N PHE A 121 -3.88 -6.04 35.27
CA PHE A 121 -5.02 -6.13 34.35
C PHE A 121 -6.35 -5.83 35.07
N SER A 122 -6.51 -6.29 36.30
CA SER A 122 -7.70 -6.03 37.12
C SER A 122 -7.82 -4.56 37.49
N ASP A 123 -6.74 -3.91 37.96
CA ASP A 123 -6.71 -2.48 38.30
C ASP A 123 -7.05 -1.60 37.08
N LEU A 124 -6.49 -1.92 35.91
CA LEU A 124 -6.86 -1.24 34.67
C LEU A 124 -8.32 -1.50 34.29
N GLY A 125 -8.81 -2.73 34.48
CA GLY A 125 -10.22 -3.09 34.30
C GLY A 125 -11.14 -2.18 35.12
N ASP A 126 -10.86 -2.05 36.41
CA ASP A 126 -11.64 -1.27 37.37
C ASP A 126 -11.53 0.24 37.14
N LYS A 127 -10.39 0.76 36.70
CA LYS A 127 -10.19 2.21 36.45
C LYS A 127 -10.81 2.71 35.15
N PHE A 128 -10.97 1.84 34.15
CA PHE A 128 -11.47 2.21 32.83
C PHE A 128 -12.86 1.62 32.51
N GLY A 129 -13.36 0.71 33.34
CA GLY A 129 -14.65 0.06 33.15
C GLY A 129 -14.64 -0.91 31.97
N PHE A 130 -13.55 -1.65 31.77
CA PHE A 130 -13.49 -2.75 30.80
C PHE A 130 -14.35 -3.93 31.27
N GLN A 131 -14.84 -4.75 30.34
CA GLN A 131 -15.60 -5.96 30.65
C GLN A 131 -14.70 -7.00 31.31
N LYS A 132 -15.17 -7.64 32.38
CA LYS A 132 -14.33 -8.59 33.16
C LYS A 132 -13.86 -9.78 32.33
N ASP A 133 -14.73 -10.29 31.47
CA ASP A 133 -14.39 -11.38 30.55
C ASP A 133 -13.36 -10.96 29.50
N SER A 134 -13.44 -9.70 29.02
CA SER A 134 -12.46 -9.14 28.09
C SER A 134 -11.10 -8.97 28.76
N VAL A 135 -11.06 -8.47 30.00
CA VAL A 135 -9.84 -8.36 30.81
C VAL A 135 -9.17 -9.72 30.95
N ARG A 136 -9.93 -10.75 31.31
CA ARG A 136 -9.42 -12.13 31.42
C ARG A 136 -8.87 -12.67 30.11
N ASN A 137 -9.59 -12.44 29.00
CA ASN A 137 -9.13 -12.85 27.67
C ASN A 137 -7.84 -12.15 27.24
N GLN A 138 -7.71 -10.85 27.51
CA GLN A 138 -6.48 -10.11 27.18
C GLN A 138 -5.31 -10.48 28.09
N TYR A 139 -5.57 -10.79 29.35
CA TYR A 139 -4.57 -11.34 30.27
C TYR A 139 -4.04 -12.69 29.75
N ASP A 140 -4.94 -13.63 29.41
CA ASP A 140 -4.53 -14.93 28.87
C ASP A 140 -3.75 -14.78 27.55
N ALA A 141 -4.16 -13.85 26.68
CA ALA A 141 -3.45 -13.54 25.45
C ALA A 141 -2.04 -12.97 25.73
N PHE A 142 -1.90 -12.04 26.68
CA PHE A 142 -0.62 -11.47 27.07
C PHE A 142 0.32 -12.52 27.67
N MET A 143 -0.18 -13.36 28.57
CA MET A 143 0.57 -14.47 29.15
C MET A 143 1.04 -15.47 28.08
N THR A 144 0.19 -15.78 27.10
CA THR A 144 0.56 -16.63 25.96
C THR A 144 1.68 -16.01 25.12
N LEU A 145 1.66 -14.70 24.90
CA LEU A 145 2.72 -14.00 24.16
C LEU A 145 4.04 -14.00 24.94
N LEU A 146 3.99 -13.82 26.25
CA LEU A 146 5.16 -13.89 27.13
C LEU A 146 5.76 -15.29 27.16
N ASP A 147 4.96 -16.33 27.36
CA ASP A 147 5.38 -17.74 27.37
C ASP A 147 6.03 -18.14 26.04
N SER A 148 5.42 -17.75 24.92
CA SER A 148 5.96 -18.00 23.58
C SER A 148 7.33 -17.36 23.34
N ARG A 149 7.61 -16.19 23.94
CA ARG A 149 8.93 -15.55 23.85
C ARG A 149 9.90 -16.15 24.85
N ALA A 150 9.46 -16.37 26.09
CA ALA A 150 10.26 -16.95 27.17
C ALA A 150 10.76 -18.37 26.82
N SER A 151 10.04 -19.12 25.98
CA SER A 151 10.54 -20.40 25.46
C SER A 151 11.77 -20.28 24.54
N ARG A 152 12.09 -19.08 24.03
CA ARG A 152 13.19 -18.81 23.09
C ARG A 152 14.25 -17.86 23.66
N MET A 153 13.97 -17.14 24.73
CA MET A 153 14.86 -16.13 25.34
C MET A 153 14.54 -15.97 26.84
N SER A 154 15.38 -15.24 27.59
CA SER A 154 15.10 -15.01 29.02
C SER A 154 13.76 -14.30 29.25
N PRO A 155 13.03 -14.56 30.37
CA PRO A 155 11.76 -13.90 30.67
C PRO A 155 11.83 -12.37 30.69
N THR A 156 12.95 -11.80 31.14
CA THR A 156 13.20 -10.35 31.13
C THR A 156 13.31 -9.80 29.70
N MET A 157 13.99 -10.51 28.81
CA MET A 157 14.09 -10.13 27.39
C MET A 157 12.77 -10.38 26.66
N ALA A 158 12.01 -11.41 27.03
CA ALA A 158 10.68 -11.67 26.51
C ALA A 158 9.74 -10.49 26.77
N LEU A 159 9.70 -9.96 28.00
CA LEU A 159 8.92 -8.77 28.34
C LEU A 159 9.44 -7.51 27.62
N LEU A 160 10.75 -7.29 27.59
CA LEU A 160 11.36 -6.14 26.93
C LEU A 160 11.05 -6.10 25.44
N THR A 161 11.20 -7.23 24.75
CA THR A 161 10.92 -7.32 23.31
C THR A 161 9.42 -7.20 23.03
N LEU A 162 8.56 -7.73 23.91
CA LEU A 162 7.11 -7.60 23.75
C LEU A 162 6.68 -6.14 23.89
N HIS A 163 7.20 -5.45 24.91
CA HIS A 163 7.01 -4.01 25.07
C HIS A 163 7.57 -3.21 23.89
N ALA A 164 8.72 -3.61 23.35
CA ALA A 164 9.30 -2.96 22.18
C ALA A 164 8.42 -3.09 20.93
N ASP A 165 7.75 -4.22 20.72
CA ASP A 165 6.90 -4.41 19.54
C ASP A 165 5.61 -3.58 19.62
N TYR A 166 5.00 -3.48 20.80
CA TYR A 166 3.75 -2.74 20.98
C TYR A 166 3.97 -1.22 21.14
N ILE A 167 4.92 -0.81 21.98
CA ILE A 167 5.03 0.57 22.47
C ILE A 167 6.42 1.15 22.24
N GLY A 168 7.47 0.58 22.85
CA GLY A 168 8.74 1.28 23.03
C GLY A 168 9.71 1.22 21.85
N GLY A 169 9.58 0.24 20.96
CA GLY A 169 10.59 -0.07 19.94
C GLY A 169 10.53 0.85 18.73
N LYS A 170 11.61 0.87 17.94
CA LYS A 170 11.74 1.71 16.75
C LYS A 170 10.60 1.51 15.75
N TYR A 171 10.14 0.27 15.61
CA TYR A 171 9.14 -0.16 14.64
C TYR A 171 7.72 -0.22 15.21
N SER A 172 7.52 0.07 16.50
CA SER A 172 6.18 0.04 17.09
C SER A 172 5.30 1.11 16.43
N ASN A 173 4.04 0.77 16.21
CA ASN A 173 3.09 1.70 15.61
C ASN A 173 2.90 2.93 16.52
N TYR A 174 2.74 2.70 17.83
CA TYR A 174 2.54 3.78 18.79
C TYR A 174 3.69 4.80 18.81
N ARG A 175 4.96 4.35 18.76
CA ARG A 175 6.11 5.26 18.71
C ARG A 175 6.07 6.10 17.44
N LYS A 176 5.88 5.46 16.28
CA LYS A 176 5.81 6.15 14.98
C LYS A 176 4.70 7.21 14.99
N TRP A 177 3.51 6.82 15.45
CA TRP A 177 2.37 7.72 15.60
C TRP A 177 2.65 8.87 16.59
N TYR A 178 3.25 8.59 17.75
CA TYR A 178 3.54 9.60 18.79
C TYR A 178 4.42 10.74 18.27
N PHE A 179 5.43 10.42 17.48
CA PHE A 179 6.30 11.40 16.85
C PHE A 179 5.63 12.09 15.66
N ALA A 180 4.91 11.35 14.81
CA ALA A 180 4.22 11.92 13.65
C ALA A 180 3.11 12.91 14.05
N ALA A 181 2.36 12.60 15.11
CA ALA A 181 1.30 13.46 15.65
C ALA A 181 1.82 14.60 16.53
N GLU A 182 3.14 14.74 16.69
CA GLU A 182 3.82 15.81 17.45
C GLU A 182 3.48 15.88 18.96
N PHE A 183 3.10 14.76 19.58
CA PHE A 183 2.87 14.70 21.03
C PHE A 183 4.17 14.81 21.86
N ASN A 184 5.33 14.76 21.20
CA ASN A 184 6.64 15.02 21.79
C ASN A 184 6.91 16.51 22.08
N LYS A 185 6.14 17.45 21.52
CA LYS A 185 6.36 18.90 21.75
C LYS A 185 6.03 19.37 23.16
N ASP A 186 5.31 18.56 23.91
CA ASP A 186 5.05 18.79 25.34
C ASP A 186 6.16 18.17 26.23
N SER A 187 7.21 17.58 25.63
CA SER A 187 8.36 17.01 26.34
C SER A 187 9.38 18.09 26.74
N PRO A 188 10.10 17.93 27.88
CA PRO A 188 11.01 18.94 28.44
C PRO A 188 12.11 19.45 27.50
N LEU A 189 12.54 18.63 26.53
CA LEU A 189 13.71 18.91 25.67
C LEU A 189 13.54 20.09 24.70
N GLN A 190 12.31 20.50 24.38
CA GLN A 190 12.08 21.67 23.51
C GLN A 190 11.90 22.98 24.28
N PHE A 191 11.66 22.94 25.60
CA PHE A 191 11.62 24.15 26.40
C PHE A 191 13.01 24.82 26.49
N ASP A 192 14.09 24.02 26.48
CA ASP A 192 15.45 24.54 26.48
C ASP A 192 15.86 25.15 25.12
N SER A 193 15.34 24.64 23.99
CA SER A 193 15.68 25.17 22.66
C SER A 193 14.86 26.39 22.23
N GLN A 194 13.70 26.64 22.85
CA GLN A 194 12.95 27.89 22.60
C GLN A 194 13.59 29.12 23.23
N ASN A 195 14.49 28.94 24.21
CA ASN A 195 15.28 30.03 24.80
C ASN A 195 16.53 30.40 23.98
N SER A 196 16.94 29.59 22.99
CA SER A 196 17.97 29.97 22.04
C SER A 196 17.35 30.74 20.87
N ASN A 197 17.57 32.07 20.84
CA ASN A 197 17.19 32.96 19.75
C ASN A 197 17.74 32.49 18.38
N ALA A 198 16.92 31.81 17.57
CA ALA A 198 17.30 31.35 16.25
C ALA A 198 17.00 32.42 15.18
N LYS A 199 18.05 33.10 14.70
CA LYS A 199 17.95 34.11 13.62
C LYS A 199 18.73 33.78 12.35
N ASP A 200 19.38 32.62 12.21
CA ASP A 200 20.16 32.30 11.01
C ASP A 200 19.63 31.08 10.24
N SER A 201 19.23 31.34 8.99
CA SER A 201 18.50 30.40 8.12
C SER A 201 19.36 29.35 7.40
N HIS A 202 20.69 29.35 7.59
CA HIS A 202 21.62 28.53 6.79
C HIS A 202 22.02 27.17 7.42
N ASN A 203 21.81 26.96 8.73
CA ASN A 203 22.24 25.74 9.46
C ASN A 203 21.10 24.84 9.95
N ALA A 204 19.86 25.10 9.52
CA ALA A 204 18.67 24.42 10.03
C ALA A 204 18.65 22.89 9.81
N GLU A 205 19.30 22.36 8.75
CA GLU A 205 19.30 20.92 8.45
C GLU A 205 20.15 20.09 9.43
N VAL A 206 21.34 20.59 9.78
CA VAL A 206 22.23 19.92 10.75
C VAL A 206 21.58 19.96 12.13
N GLU A 207 20.98 21.11 12.47
CA GLU A 207 20.26 21.30 13.72
C GLU A 207 19.03 20.39 13.80
N GLU A 208 18.23 20.25 12.74
CA GLU A 208 17.03 19.40 12.72
C GLU A 208 17.38 17.90 12.74
N MET A 209 18.45 17.47 12.09
CA MET A 209 18.95 16.09 12.18
C MET A 209 19.48 15.76 13.58
N MET A 210 20.22 16.69 14.19
CA MET A 210 20.64 16.58 15.59
C MET A 210 19.44 16.55 16.56
N MET A 211 18.38 17.31 16.26
CA MET A 211 17.13 17.27 17.04
C MET A 211 16.38 15.94 16.87
N ALA A 212 16.37 15.35 15.67
CA ALA A 212 15.76 14.04 15.44
C ALA A 212 16.51 12.92 16.17
N ASP A 213 17.84 12.89 16.07
CA ASP A 213 18.67 11.90 16.75
C ASP A 213 18.59 12.04 18.28
N SER A 214 18.59 13.28 18.80
CA SER A 214 18.40 13.53 20.23
C SER A 214 17.01 13.15 20.73
N LEU A 215 15.96 13.30 19.92
CA LEU A 215 14.60 12.81 20.24
C LEU A 215 14.54 11.28 20.27
N GLU A 216 15.23 10.60 19.36
CA GLU A 216 15.33 9.13 19.39
C GLU A 216 16.06 8.65 20.64
N GLU A 217 17.16 9.29 20.99
CA GLU A 217 17.93 8.97 22.19
C GLU A 217 17.15 9.25 23.47
N TRP A 218 16.43 10.38 23.53
CA TRP A 218 15.51 10.66 24.63
C TRP A 218 14.44 9.60 24.81
N TRP A 219 13.82 9.16 23.72
CA TRP A 219 12.81 8.10 23.77
C TRP A 219 13.40 6.78 24.25
N ARG A 220 14.58 6.42 23.76
CA ARG A 220 15.31 5.23 24.24
C ARG A 220 15.60 5.34 25.74
N ASN A 221 16.05 6.50 26.21
CA ASN A 221 16.31 6.75 27.62
C ASN A 221 15.03 6.75 28.48
N LYS A 222 13.92 7.26 27.95
CA LYS A 222 12.61 7.20 28.61
C LYS A 222 12.13 5.75 28.75
N MET A 223 12.24 4.96 27.68
CA MET A 223 11.79 3.56 27.67
C MET A 223 12.72 2.65 28.49
N SER A 224 14.02 2.93 28.54
CA SER A 224 14.98 2.15 29.34
C SER A 224 14.77 2.32 30.84
N LYS A 225 14.36 3.51 31.29
CA LYS A 225 14.05 3.83 32.69
C LYS A 225 12.76 3.16 33.22
N LEU A 226 11.92 2.63 32.34
CA LEU A 226 10.68 1.97 32.76
C LEU A 226 10.97 0.72 33.60
N THR A 227 10.28 0.63 34.73
CA THR A 227 10.22 -0.57 35.56
C THR A 227 9.51 -1.71 34.81
N GLN A 228 9.72 -2.94 35.26
CA GLN A 228 9.02 -4.10 34.65
C GLN A 228 7.51 -3.98 34.81
N HIS A 229 7.05 -3.46 35.96
CA HIS A 229 5.64 -3.17 36.22
C HIS A 229 5.08 -2.17 35.20
N GLU A 230 5.76 -1.06 34.95
CA GLU A 230 5.32 -0.08 33.94
C GLU A 230 5.31 -0.65 32.51
N ARG A 231 6.25 -1.55 32.18
CA ARG A 231 6.24 -2.22 30.87
C ARG A 231 5.02 -3.11 30.69
N VAL A 232 4.67 -3.90 31.71
CA VAL A 232 3.45 -4.72 31.69
C VAL A 232 2.22 -3.81 31.62
N LEU A 233 2.15 -2.78 32.46
CA LEU A 233 1.03 -1.84 32.48
C LEU A 233 0.78 -1.17 31.13
N GLN A 234 1.83 -0.71 30.44
CA GLN A 234 1.71 -0.09 29.13
C GLN A 234 1.17 -1.07 28.07
N VAL A 235 1.66 -2.32 28.06
CA VAL A 235 1.17 -3.32 27.09
C VAL A 235 -0.24 -3.78 27.46
N ALA A 236 -0.52 -4.00 28.74
CA ALA A 236 -1.83 -4.38 29.25
C ALA A 236 -2.89 -3.35 28.89
N LEU A 237 -2.63 -2.06 29.13
CA LEU A 237 -3.54 -0.97 28.77
C LEU A 237 -3.82 -0.93 27.27
N TYR A 238 -2.78 -1.09 26.43
CA TYR A 238 -2.95 -1.15 24.98
C TYR A 238 -3.82 -2.34 24.55
N LEU A 239 -3.57 -3.53 25.11
CA LEU A 239 -4.32 -4.75 24.81
C LEU A 239 -5.78 -4.66 25.27
N LEU A 240 -6.06 -4.05 26.42
CA LEU A 240 -7.42 -3.84 26.91
C LEU A 240 -8.22 -2.89 26.00
N ILE A 241 -7.62 -1.75 25.62
CA ILE A 241 -8.21 -0.81 24.66
C ILE A 241 -8.48 -1.52 23.33
N TRP A 242 -7.49 -2.25 22.81
CA TRP A 242 -7.64 -2.99 21.55
C TRP A 242 -8.68 -4.11 21.67
N GLY A 243 -8.74 -4.79 22.82
CA GLY A 243 -9.63 -5.90 23.14
C GLY A 243 -11.11 -5.54 23.03
N GLU A 244 -11.49 -4.31 23.34
CA GLU A 244 -12.89 -3.86 23.28
C GLU A 244 -13.20 -2.87 22.15
N ALA A 245 -12.21 -2.53 21.31
CA ALA A 245 -12.38 -1.53 20.25
C ALA A 245 -13.31 -1.93 19.08
N LEU A 246 -13.77 -3.19 18.99
CA LEU A 246 -14.64 -3.69 17.90
C LEU A 246 -14.11 -3.29 16.49
N ASN A 247 -14.92 -2.62 15.67
CA ASN A 247 -14.55 -2.18 14.33
C ASN A 247 -13.51 -1.04 14.32
N ILE A 248 -13.28 -0.36 15.45
CA ILE A 248 -12.29 0.71 15.57
C ILE A 248 -10.87 0.11 15.50
N ARG A 249 -10.70 -1.21 15.64
CA ARG A 249 -9.40 -1.89 15.41
C ARG A 249 -8.84 -1.67 14.01
N TYR A 250 -9.68 -1.35 13.02
CA TYR A 250 -9.26 -0.97 11.67
C TYR A 250 -8.76 0.48 11.56
N LEU A 251 -8.68 1.20 12.68
CA LEU A 251 -8.20 2.58 12.80
C LEU A 251 -7.02 2.63 13.79
N PRO A 252 -5.83 2.14 13.42
CA PRO A 252 -4.70 2.01 14.35
C PRO A 252 -4.30 3.32 15.03
N GLU A 253 -4.41 4.45 14.36
CA GLU A 253 -4.00 5.75 14.85
C GLU A 253 -5.03 6.32 15.83
N VAL A 254 -6.30 5.94 15.68
CA VAL A 254 -7.33 6.14 16.71
C VAL A 254 -6.98 5.35 17.97
N ILE A 255 -6.58 4.08 17.83
CA ILE A 255 -6.17 3.25 18.97
C ILE A 255 -4.95 3.87 19.68
N CYS A 256 -3.96 4.35 18.93
CA CYS A 256 -2.79 5.03 19.50
C CYS A 256 -3.19 6.31 20.26
N PHE A 257 -4.12 7.08 19.71
CA PHE A 257 -4.68 8.26 20.37
C PHE A 257 -5.43 7.93 21.66
N LEU A 258 -6.32 6.93 21.62
CA LEU A 258 -7.06 6.47 22.80
C LEU A 258 -6.10 5.96 23.87
N TYR A 259 -5.08 5.19 23.50
CA TYR A 259 -4.04 4.74 24.41
C TYR A 259 -3.28 5.90 25.05
N LYS A 260 -2.89 6.93 24.29
CA LYS A 260 -2.22 8.12 24.85
C LYS A 260 -3.09 8.82 25.89
N LEU A 261 -4.36 9.04 25.58
CA LEU A 261 -5.29 9.69 26.51
C LEU A 261 -5.57 8.85 27.76
N ALA A 262 -5.71 7.54 27.59
CA ALA A 262 -5.88 6.61 28.70
C ALA A 262 -4.65 6.62 29.61
N TYR A 263 -3.45 6.59 29.02
CA TYR A 263 -2.20 6.62 29.79
C TYR A 263 -2.04 7.93 30.57
N ASP A 264 -2.38 9.07 29.96
CA ASP A 264 -2.37 10.37 30.65
C ASP A 264 -3.41 10.45 31.78
N TYR A 265 -4.59 9.87 31.55
CA TYR A 265 -5.63 9.78 32.56
C TYR A 265 -5.19 8.90 33.74
N TYR A 266 -4.58 7.75 33.46
CA TYR A 266 -4.10 6.81 34.48
C TYR A 266 -3.11 7.47 35.46
N HIS A 267 -2.17 8.28 34.96
CA HIS A 267 -1.21 9.02 35.79
C HIS A 267 -1.79 10.31 36.39
N GLY A 268 -3.03 10.65 36.06
CA GLY A 268 -3.71 11.84 36.52
C GLY A 268 -4.32 11.69 37.92
N PRO A 269 -4.49 12.80 38.66
CA PRO A 269 -5.06 12.77 40.01
C PRO A 269 -6.51 12.26 40.02
N ILE A 270 -7.26 12.45 38.93
CA ILE A 270 -8.65 11.99 38.82
C ILE A 270 -8.71 10.46 38.89
N CYS A 271 -7.83 9.77 38.16
CA CYS A 271 -7.79 8.31 38.15
C CYS A 271 -7.19 7.75 39.45
N GLN A 272 -6.16 8.39 39.99
CA GLN A 272 -5.51 7.94 41.22
C GLN A 272 -6.39 8.10 42.47
N ASN A 273 -7.29 9.09 42.48
CA ASN A 273 -8.20 9.35 43.60
C ASN A 273 -9.56 8.66 43.45
N LEU A 274 -9.73 7.75 42.48
CA LEU A 274 -10.98 6.99 42.32
C LEU A 274 -11.16 6.03 43.49
N ALA A 275 -12.16 6.31 44.33
CA ALA A 275 -12.47 5.51 45.51
C ALA A 275 -13.30 4.25 45.20
N GLN A 276 -14.00 4.23 44.08
CA GLN A 276 -14.84 3.11 43.65
C GLN A 276 -14.49 2.70 42.21
N PRO A 277 -14.57 1.41 41.87
CA PRO A 277 -14.34 0.96 40.51
C PRO A 277 -15.36 1.58 39.55
N VAL A 278 -14.91 1.92 38.35
CA VAL A 278 -15.76 2.41 37.26
C VAL A 278 -16.70 1.27 36.84
N PRO A 279 -18.00 1.56 36.59
CA PRO A 279 -18.94 0.54 36.14
C PRO A 279 -18.46 -0.20 34.89
N GLU A 280 -18.73 -1.51 34.86
CA GLU A 280 -18.40 -2.37 33.73
C GLU A 280 -19.08 -1.88 32.43
N GLY A 281 -18.32 -1.83 31.33
CA GLY A 281 -18.79 -1.39 30.02
C GLY A 281 -18.75 0.12 29.80
N GLU A 282 -18.18 0.91 30.71
CA GLU A 282 -18.04 2.37 30.53
C GLU A 282 -17.18 2.72 29.31
N TYR A 283 -16.08 1.99 29.08
CA TYR A 283 -15.26 2.15 27.88
C TYR A 283 -16.08 1.93 26.60
N LEU A 284 -16.91 0.88 26.56
CA LEU A 284 -17.77 0.62 25.42
C LEU A 284 -18.81 1.72 25.22
N ARG A 285 -19.46 2.19 26.28
CA ARG A 285 -20.53 3.19 26.19
C ARG A 285 -20.02 4.58 25.80
N ASN A 286 -18.92 5.02 26.39
CA ASN A 286 -18.44 6.40 26.24
C ASN A 286 -17.35 6.55 25.17
N VAL A 287 -16.60 5.50 24.84
CA VAL A 287 -15.50 5.62 23.86
C VAL A 287 -15.84 4.90 22.56
N VAL A 288 -16.18 3.61 22.64
CA VAL A 288 -16.37 2.77 21.44
C VAL A 288 -17.69 3.06 20.74
N THR A 289 -18.79 3.14 21.49
CA THR A 289 -20.13 3.30 20.92
C THR A 289 -20.28 4.59 20.10
N PRO A 290 -19.86 5.78 20.57
CA PRO A 290 -20.01 7.00 19.79
C PRO A 290 -19.24 6.98 18.45
N LEU A 291 -18.02 6.43 18.46
CA LEU A 291 -17.21 6.23 17.25
C LEU A 291 -17.85 5.19 16.31
N TYR A 292 -18.30 4.07 16.85
CA TYR A 292 -18.97 3.03 16.08
C TYR A 292 -20.27 3.53 15.44
N LEU A 293 -21.10 4.26 16.20
CA LEU A 293 -22.34 4.84 15.70
C LEU A 293 -22.05 5.81 14.56
N TYR A 294 -21.00 6.64 14.67
CA TYR A 294 -20.59 7.50 13.56
C TYR A 294 -20.26 6.70 12.31
N ILE A 295 -19.40 5.68 12.41
CA ILE A 295 -18.97 4.83 11.29
C ILE A 295 -20.17 4.08 10.67
N ARG A 296 -21.05 3.54 11.51
CA ARG A 296 -22.27 2.84 11.09
C ARG A 296 -23.19 3.79 10.33
N ASP A 297 -23.44 4.98 10.87
CA ASP A 297 -24.35 5.98 10.30
C ASP A 297 -23.84 6.55 8.97
N GLN A 298 -22.55 6.37 8.63
CA GLN A 298 -22.05 6.68 7.27
C GLN A 298 -22.63 5.72 6.22
N ASN A 299 -22.82 4.44 6.57
CA ASN A 299 -23.20 3.38 5.65
C ASN A 299 -24.67 2.98 5.74
N TYR A 300 -25.29 3.14 6.91
CA TYR A 300 -26.63 2.68 7.20
C TYR A 300 -27.51 3.82 7.71
N GLU A 301 -28.79 3.71 7.40
CA GLU A 301 -29.85 4.54 7.95
C GLU A 301 -30.90 3.66 8.58
N VAL A 302 -31.49 4.12 9.69
CA VAL A 302 -32.57 3.40 10.35
C VAL A 302 -33.89 3.94 9.80
N VAL A 303 -34.61 3.12 9.05
CA VAL A 303 -35.95 3.43 8.53
C VAL A 303 -36.92 2.37 9.07
N ASN A 304 -37.97 2.80 9.77
CA ASN A 304 -38.95 1.91 10.40
C ASN A 304 -38.31 0.82 11.31
N GLY A 305 -37.24 1.17 12.02
CA GLY A 305 -36.51 0.24 12.89
C GLY A 305 -35.62 -0.77 12.17
N GLN A 306 -35.52 -0.72 10.84
CA GLN A 306 -34.63 -1.57 10.04
C GLN A 306 -33.42 -0.79 9.54
N PHE A 307 -32.25 -1.41 9.58
CA PHE A 307 -31.02 -0.85 9.01
C PHE A 307 -31.03 -1.03 7.49
N LEU A 308 -31.29 0.04 6.76
CA LEU A 308 -31.18 0.10 5.31
C LEU A 308 -29.81 0.68 4.94
N LYS A 309 -29.15 0.06 3.96
CA LYS A 309 -27.91 0.58 3.43
C LYS A 309 -28.18 1.88 2.66
N ARG A 310 -27.39 2.91 2.92
CA ARG A 310 -27.46 4.17 2.18
C ARG A 310 -26.91 3.97 0.76
N GLU A 311 -27.66 4.42 -0.23
CA GLU A 311 -27.21 4.50 -1.62
C GLU A 311 -26.44 5.80 -1.89
N ARG A 312 -25.40 6.06 -1.10
CA ARG A 312 -24.50 7.21 -1.31
C ARG A 312 -23.28 6.79 -2.10
N ASP A 313 -22.79 7.68 -2.95
CA ASP A 313 -21.51 7.47 -3.62
C ASP A 313 -20.36 7.51 -2.59
N HIS A 314 -19.28 6.78 -2.86
CA HIS A 314 -18.15 6.64 -1.92
C HIS A 314 -17.47 7.99 -1.67
N ALA A 315 -17.51 8.90 -2.65
CA ALA A 315 -17.07 10.28 -2.51
C ALA A 315 -17.82 11.07 -1.42
N GLN A 316 -19.03 10.66 -1.02
CA GLN A 316 -19.83 11.34 0.01
C GLN A 316 -19.82 10.62 1.36
N VAL A 317 -19.12 9.50 1.46
CA VAL A 317 -19.06 8.63 2.64
C VAL A 317 -17.69 8.75 3.27
N VAL A 318 -17.65 9.14 4.55
CA VAL A 318 -16.40 9.13 5.33
C VAL A 318 -16.05 7.69 5.66
N GLY A 319 -14.91 7.22 5.17
CA GLY A 319 -14.40 5.87 5.35
C GLY A 319 -13.50 5.74 6.58
N TYR A 320 -12.97 4.53 6.79
CA TYR A 320 -11.99 4.30 7.84
C TYR A 320 -10.72 5.14 7.62
N ASP A 321 -10.20 5.19 6.39
CA ASP A 321 -8.98 5.94 6.07
C ASP A 321 -9.12 7.45 6.38
N ASP A 322 -10.26 8.07 6.02
CA ASP A 322 -10.51 9.49 6.32
C ASP A 322 -10.53 9.78 7.84
N ILE A 323 -11.10 8.86 8.63
CA ILE A 323 -11.11 8.95 10.09
C ILE A 323 -9.68 8.82 10.61
N ASN A 324 -8.94 7.83 10.11
CA ASN A 324 -7.59 7.53 10.55
C ASN A 324 -6.61 8.68 10.25
N GLU A 325 -6.71 9.29 9.06
CA GLU A 325 -5.94 10.46 8.66
C GLU A 325 -6.16 11.67 9.57
N THR A 326 -7.34 11.77 10.20
CA THR A 326 -7.58 12.83 11.20
C THR A 326 -6.65 12.71 12.41
N PHE A 327 -6.15 11.51 12.71
CA PHE A 327 -5.23 11.26 13.84
C PHE A 327 -3.76 11.24 13.44
N TRP A 328 -3.42 11.49 12.17
CA TRP A 328 -2.03 11.55 11.71
C TRP A 328 -1.31 12.81 12.15
N THR A 329 -2.05 13.91 12.36
CA THR A 329 -1.48 15.25 12.52
C THR A 329 -2.05 15.96 13.74
N LYS A 330 -1.25 16.83 14.36
CA LYS A 330 -1.73 17.71 15.44
C LYS A 330 -2.89 18.60 14.99
N GLU A 331 -2.87 19.09 13.74
CA GLU A 331 -3.97 19.87 13.16
C GLU A 331 -5.28 19.05 13.14
N GLY A 332 -5.20 17.78 12.72
CA GLY A 332 -6.34 16.87 12.65
C GLY A 332 -6.91 16.53 14.03
N VAL A 333 -6.06 16.18 15.00
CA VAL A 333 -6.50 15.91 16.38
C VAL A 333 -7.09 17.16 17.04
N ASN A 334 -6.58 18.36 16.72
CA ASN A 334 -7.15 19.63 17.18
C ASN A 334 -8.52 19.97 16.57
N ARG A 335 -9.00 19.20 15.57
CA ARG A 335 -10.38 19.30 15.05
C ARG A 335 -11.40 18.56 15.90
N LEU A 336 -10.98 17.79 16.91
CA LEU A 336 -11.88 17.14 17.85
C LEU A 336 -12.55 18.22 18.71
N VAL A 337 -13.87 18.36 18.56
CA VAL A 337 -14.69 19.36 19.28
C VAL A 337 -15.76 18.62 20.08
N LEU A 338 -16.06 19.11 21.27
CA LEU A 338 -17.14 18.57 22.09
C LEU A 338 -18.53 18.93 21.52
N GLU A 339 -19.60 18.38 22.12
CA GLU A 339 -21.00 18.66 21.76
C GLU A 339 -21.34 20.16 21.75
N ASP A 340 -20.69 20.96 22.59
CA ASP A 340 -20.81 22.42 22.67
C ASP A 340 -20.31 23.15 21.41
N LYS A 341 -19.75 22.43 20.44
CA LYS A 341 -19.32 22.93 19.12
C LYS A 341 -18.23 24.02 19.16
N LYS A 342 -17.72 24.39 20.33
CA LYS A 342 -16.72 25.44 20.55
C LYS A 342 -15.47 24.94 21.25
N THR A 343 -15.61 24.09 22.27
CA THR A 343 -14.50 23.57 23.07
C THR A 343 -13.78 22.46 22.32
N LYS A 344 -12.47 22.64 22.13
CA LYS A 344 -11.62 21.60 21.52
C LYS A 344 -11.20 20.60 22.60
N LEU A 345 -11.14 19.32 22.25
CA LEU A 345 -10.70 18.29 23.20
C LEU A 345 -9.25 18.56 23.66
N MET A 346 -8.38 18.98 22.73
CA MET A 346 -6.96 19.22 22.99
C MET A 346 -6.68 20.48 23.82
N SER A 347 -7.63 21.41 23.96
CA SER A 347 -7.46 22.56 24.86
C SER A 347 -7.69 22.23 26.33
N ILE A 348 -8.26 21.06 26.62
CA ILE A 348 -8.48 20.56 27.99
C ILE A 348 -7.18 19.97 28.52
N HIS A 349 -7.00 20.02 29.85
CA HIS A 349 -5.82 19.45 30.51
C HIS A 349 -5.68 17.95 30.21
N PRO A 350 -4.48 17.41 29.92
CA PRO A 350 -4.28 16.01 29.51
C PRO A 350 -5.02 14.95 30.34
N HIS A 351 -4.97 15.06 31.68
CA HIS A 351 -5.64 14.09 32.58
C HIS A 351 -7.16 14.16 32.57
N GLU A 352 -7.79 15.18 31.97
CA GLU A 352 -9.27 15.30 31.93
C GLU A 352 -9.84 14.92 30.56
N ARG A 353 -9.00 14.73 29.54
CA ARG A 353 -9.45 14.47 28.17
C ARG A 353 -10.21 13.15 28.05
N TRP A 354 -9.80 12.13 28.79
CA TRP A 354 -10.41 10.80 28.74
C TRP A 354 -11.89 10.82 29.12
N THR A 355 -12.26 11.51 30.21
CA THR A 355 -13.65 11.57 30.69
C THR A 355 -14.58 12.35 29.75
N LYS A 356 -14.01 13.16 28.85
CA LYS A 356 -14.76 13.95 27.86
C LYS A 356 -14.90 13.28 26.49
N LEU A 357 -14.32 12.09 26.28
CA LEU A 357 -14.40 11.38 25.00
C LEU A 357 -15.85 11.05 24.59
N GLY A 358 -16.71 10.73 25.57
CA GLY A 358 -18.14 10.48 25.31
C GLY A 358 -18.90 11.67 24.74
N ASN A 359 -18.40 12.89 24.96
CA ASN A 359 -19.03 14.12 24.54
C ASN A 359 -18.40 14.69 23.27
N VAL A 360 -17.64 13.90 22.50
CA VAL A 360 -17.00 14.37 21.27
C VAL A 360 -17.98 14.31 20.10
N ASN A 361 -18.13 15.42 19.37
CA ASN A 361 -18.96 15.48 18.19
C ASN A 361 -18.19 15.05 16.93
N TYR A 362 -18.12 13.73 16.72
CA TYR A 362 -17.42 13.14 15.57
C TYR A 362 -17.95 13.58 14.21
N LYS A 363 -19.25 13.93 14.10
CA LYS A 363 -19.87 14.41 12.85
C LYS A 363 -19.26 15.70 12.32
N ARG A 364 -18.76 16.56 13.21
CA ARG A 364 -18.09 17.80 12.82
C ARG A 364 -16.58 17.65 12.72
N SER A 365 -16.01 16.71 13.48
CA SER A 365 -14.56 16.56 13.58
C SER A 365 -13.95 15.76 12.43
N PHE A 366 -14.67 14.78 11.89
CA PHE A 366 -14.20 13.98 10.75
C PHE A 366 -14.64 14.59 9.41
N ILE A 367 -13.69 14.65 8.48
CA ILE A 367 -13.83 15.27 7.17
C ILE A 367 -13.33 14.27 6.13
N LYS A 368 -13.98 14.22 4.97
CA LYS A 368 -13.54 13.43 3.81
C LYS A 368 -12.29 14.06 3.21
N THR A 369 -11.21 13.29 3.07
CA THR A 369 -9.92 13.78 2.55
C THR A 369 -9.71 13.41 1.08
N TYR A 370 -10.21 12.24 0.66
CA TYR A 370 -10.10 11.76 -0.72
C TYR A 370 -11.46 11.39 -1.34
N TYR A 371 -11.84 12.05 -2.44
CA TYR A 371 -13.11 11.84 -3.13
C TYR A 371 -13.01 10.71 -4.16
N GLU A 372 -13.39 9.49 -3.75
CA GLU A 372 -13.47 8.30 -4.60
C GLU A 372 -14.68 8.35 -5.55
N ARG A 373 -14.59 9.13 -6.62
CA ARG A 373 -15.65 9.20 -7.64
C ARG A 373 -15.44 8.12 -8.67
N ARG A 374 -16.39 7.21 -8.85
CA ARG A 374 -16.31 6.10 -9.82
C ARG A 374 -16.23 6.60 -11.27
N THR A 375 -15.02 6.87 -11.74
CA THR A 375 -14.75 7.45 -13.06
C THR A 375 -13.48 6.85 -13.65
N TRP A 376 -13.42 6.72 -14.98
CA TRP A 376 -12.21 6.32 -15.70
C TRP A 376 -11.05 7.32 -15.56
N ALA A 377 -11.33 8.53 -15.07
CA ALA A 377 -10.31 9.53 -14.77
C ALA A 377 -9.31 9.02 -13.71
N HIS A 378 -9.72 8.17 -12.76
CA HIS A 378 -8.78 7.54 -11.82
C HIS A 378 -7.73 6.67 -12.50
N THR A 379 -8.09 5.99 -13.60
CA THR A 379 -7.14 5.19 -14.38
C THR A 379 -6.06 6.07 -15.00
N LEU A 380 -6.42 7.28 -15.44
CA LEU A 380 -5.47 8.24 -15.99
C LEU A 380 -4.60 8.87 -14.89
N THR A 381 -5.18 9.26 -13.76
CA THR A 381 -4.42 9.90 -12.66
C THR A 381 -3.46 8.94 -11.98
N ASN A 382 -3.94 7.75 -11.63
CA ASN A 382 -3.20 6.81 -10.78
C ASN A 382 -2.13 6.05 -11.58
N PHE A 383 -2.37 5.82 -12.88
CA PHE A 383 -1.46 5.10 -13.76
C PHE A 383 -0.84 5.98 -14.86
N SER A 384 -0.77 7.30 -14.64
CA SER A 384 -0.23 8.26 -15.61
C SER A 384 1.12 7.86 -16.19
N ARG A 385 2.05 7.35 -15.35
CA ARG A 385 3.37 6.87 -15.78
C ARG A 385 3.31 5.68 -16.73
N ILE A 386 2.34 4.77 -16.55
CA ILE A 386 2.13 3.64 -17.45
C ILE A 386 1.66 4.16 -18.80
N TRP A 387 0.70 5.08 -18.81
CA TRP A 387 0.20 5.71 -20.04
C TRP A 387 1.31 6.47 -20.78
N ILE A 388 2.13 7.24 -20.07
CA ILE A 388 3.25 7.99 -20.63
C ILE A 388 4.27 7.02 -21.25
N PHE A 389 4.71 6.01 -20.49
CA PHE A 389 5.67 5.03 -20.98
C PHE A 389 5.20 4.33 -22.24
N HIS A 390 3.92 3.97 -22.33
CA HIS A 390 3.42 3.23 -23.48
C HIS A 390 3.09 4.13 -24.67
N LEU A 391 2.24 5.15 -24.47
CA LEU A 391 1.74 5.99 -25.56
C LEU A 391 2.83 6.87 -26.17
N ALA A 392 3.68 7.49 -25.35
CA ALA A 392 4.74 8.37 -25.87
C ALA A 392 5.84 7.56 -26.58
N THR A 393 6.25 6.43 -26.00
CA THR A 393 7.26 5.55 -26.63
C THR A 393 6.74 4.93 -27.92
N PHE A 394 5.49 4.45 -27.94
CA PHE A 394 4.86 3.93 -29.15
C PHE A 394 4.80 5.00 -30.25
N TYR A 395 4.39 6.23 -29.90
CA TYR A 395 4.35 7.34 -30.86
C TYR A 395 5.74 7.67 -31.42
N ILE A 396 6.78 7.77 -30.57
CA ILE A 396 8.16 8.03 -31.00
C ILE A 396 8.62 6.95 -31.99
N PHE A 397 8.39 5.68 -31.67
CA PHE A 397 8.77 4.57 -32.56
C PHE A 397 7.96 4.53 -33.85
N TRP A 398 6.66 4.84 -33.78
CA TRP A 398 5.81 4.87 -34.97
C TRP A 398 6.26 5.95 -35.95
N VAL A 399 6.45 7.18 -35.49
CA VAL A 399 6.89 8.30 -36.33
C VAL A 399 8.29 8.07 -36.89
N TYR A 400 9.21 7.53 -36.08
CA TYR A 400 10.58 7.21 -36.53
C TYR A 400 10.59 6.23 -37.71
N ASN A 401 9.70 5.23 -37.71
CA ASN A 401 9.64 4.22 -38.76
C ASN A 401 8.81 4.63 -39.99
N SER A 402 8.10 5.77 -39.95
CA SER A 402 7.18 6.21 -41.00
C SER A 402 7.48 7.61 -41.57
N PRO A 403 8.72 7.89 -42.03
CA PRO A 403 9.09 9.19 -42.55
C PRO A 403 8.30 9.60 -43.81
N ILE A 404 7.76 8.61 -44.55
CA ILE A 404 6.99 8.82 -45.79
C ILE A 404 5.74 9.67 -45.55
N MET A 405 5.12 9.60 -44.37
CA MET A 405 3.92 10.38 -44.04
C MET A 405 4.15 11.90 -44.06
N PHE A 406 5.41 12.34 -43.96
CA PHE A 406 5.76 13.76 -43.85
C PHE A 406 6.41 14.31 -45.14
N LEU A 407 6.48 13.49 -46.19
CA LEU A 407 6.91 13.87 -47.53
C LEU A 407 5.78 14.55 -48.32
N THR A 408 6.15 15.51 -49.16
CA THR A 408 5.19 16.20 -50.04
C THR A 408 4.89 15.32 -51.27
N PRO A 409 3.67 15.31 -51.85
CA PRO A 409 3.32 14.43 -52.98
C PRO A 409 4.29 14.47 -54.18
N GLY A 410 4.89 15.63 -54.48
CA GLY A 410 5.90 15.77 -55.54
C GLY A 410 7.28 15.15 -55.25
N GLN A 411 7.61 14.87 -53.98
CA GLN A 411 8.84 14.17 -53.57
C GLN A 411 8.65 12.65 -53.59
N ILE A 412 7.44 12.18 -53.28
CA ILE A 412 7.07 10.75 -53.31
C ILE A 412 7.27 10.15 -54.71
N ALA A 413 7.04 10.93 -55.77
CA ALA A 413 7.22 10.52 -57.16
C ALA A 413 8.68 10.52 -57.67
N LYS A 414 9.58 11.29 -57.04
CA LYS A 414 11.01 11.35 -57.40
C LYS A 414 11.87 10.33 -56.63
N ASP A 415 11.42 9.90 -55.46
CA ASP A 415 12.22 9.15 -54.49
C ASP A 415 11.80 7.68 -54.32
N THR A 416 11.38 7.00 -55.41
CA THR A 416 11.12 5.54 -55.42
C THR A 416 12.37 4.72 -55.05
N GLU A 417 13.55 5.34 -55.07
CA GLU A 417 14.85 4.75 -54.73
C GLU A 417 15.49 5.29 -53.44
N MET A 418 14.75 5.88 -52.50
CA MET A 418 15.31 6.20 -51.17
C MET A 418 15.46 4.93 -50.30
N LYS A 419 16.31 4.01 -50.75
CA LYS A 419 17.07 3.12 -49.87
C LYS A 419 18.04 4.02 -49.07
N ASN A 420 17.74 4.19 -47.80
CA ASN A 420 18.58 4.82 -46.76
C ASN A 420 18.46 6.36 -46.60
N GLY A 421 17.59 6.77 -45.67
CA GLY A 421 18.09 7.45 -44.48
C GLY A 421 18.22 8.98 -44.46
N SER A 422 17.68 9.74 -45.42
CA SER A 422 17.57 11.20 -45.20
C SER A 422 16.33 11.51 -44.37
N PHE A 423 16.51 11.67 -43.06
CA PHE A 423 15.45 12.20 -42.21
C PHE A 423 15.25 13.68 -42.54
N ASN A 424 14.08 14.00 -43.08
CA ASN A 424 13.68 15.39 -43.28
C ASN A 424 13.50 16.09 -41.93
N ALA A 425 13.71 17.41 -41.93
CA ALA A 425 13.49 18.24 -40.74
C ALA A 425 12.09 18.00 -40.14
N ARG A 426 11.06 17.89 -41.00
CA ARG A 426 9.67 17.58 -40.59
C ARG A 426 9.56 16.30 -39.76
N THR A 427 10.31 15.24 -40.09
CA THR A 427 10.26 13.97 -39.36
C THR A 427 10.83 14.12 -37.96
N TYR A 428 11.97 14.80 -37.80
CA TYR A 428 12.52 15.09 -36.48
C TYR A 428 11.60 16.00 -35.64
N GLY A 429 10.98 17.00 -36.28
CA GLY A 429 9.95 17.82 -35.64
C GLY A 429 8.74 17.00 -35.17
N ALA A 430 8.29 16.03 -35.98
CA ALA A 430 7.17 15.16 -35.66
C ALA A 430 7.48 14.17 -34.51
N ILE A 431 8.70 13.64 -34.44
CA ILE A 431 9.16 12.80 -33.31
C ILE A 431 9.16 13.62 -32.01
N GLY A 432 9.55 14.90 -32.08
CA GLY A 432 9.52 15.84 -30.95
C GLY A 432 8.15 15.93 -30.25
N PHE A 433 7.04 15.74 -30.98
CA PHE A 433 5.70 15.73 -30.37
C PHE A 433 5.45 14.54 -29.44
N GLY A 434 6.28 13.48 -29.47
CA GLY A 434 6.18 12.38 -28.50
C GLY A 434 6.34 12.84 -27.06
N GLY A 435 7.27 13.78 -26.81
CA GLY A 435 7.42 14.42 -25.50
C GLY A 435 6.24 15.32 -25.13
N ALA A 436 5.59 15.92 -26.12
CA ALA A 436 4.36 16.68 -25.91
C ALA A 436 3.20 15.78 -25.50
N ILE A 437 3.07 14.58 -26.08
CA ILE A 437 2.08 13.56 -25.65
C ILE A 437 2.34 13.15 -24.20
N ALA A 438 3.60 12.88 -23.84
CA ALA A 438 3.98 12.57 -22.45
C ALA A 438 3.57 13.69 -21.48
N ALA A 439 3.90 14.94 -21.81
CA ALA A 439 3.55 16.10 -20.99
C ALA A 439 2.03 16.34 -20.94
N TRP A 440 1.29 16.10 -22.03
CA TRP A 440 -0.17 16.22 -22.08
C TRP A 440 -0.88 15.19 -21.21
N ILE A 441 -0.42 13.94 -21.19
CA ILE A 441 -0.94 12.91 -20.29
C ILE A 441 -0.70 13.32 -18.83
N ALA A 442 0.50 13.81 -18.50
CA ALA A 442 0.82 14.30 -17.15
C ALA A 442 -0.04 15.52 -16.76
N LEU A 443 -0.27 16.46 -17.68
CA LEU A 443 -1.19 17.59 -17.48
C LEU A 443 -2.63 17.14 -17.24
N SER A 444 -3.12 16.20 -18.05
CA SER A 444 -4.47 15.66 -17.92
C SER A 444 -4.64 14.92 -16.58
N ALA A 445 -3.66 14.12 -16.18
CA ALA A 445 -3.64 13.46 -14.88
C ALA A 445 -3.68 14.47 -13.72
N THR A 446 -2.85 15.51 -13.75
CA THR A 446 -2.85 16.53 -12.70
C THR A 446 -4.12 17.39 -12.70
N PHE A 447 -4.75 17.61 -13.85
CA PHE A 447 -6.06 18.25 -13.94
C PHE A 447 -7.15 17.43 -13.23
N PHE A 448 -7.21 16.12 -13.48
CA PHE A 448 -8.21 15.26 -12.84
C PHE A 448 -7.98 15.09 -11.33
N GLU A 449 -6.74 15.18 -10.86
CA GLU A 449 -6.40 15.11 -9.44
C GLU A 449 -7.08 16.22 -8.60
N PHE A 450 -7.35 17.39 -9.19
CA PHE A 450 -8.12 18.47 -8.52
C PHE A 450 -9.54 18.06 -8.13
N PHE A 451 -10.13 17.06 -8.78
CA PHE A 451 -11.47 16.58 -8.47
C PHE A 451 -11.50 15.51 -7.38
N PHE A 452 -10.36 14.88 -7.10
CA PHE A 452 -10.23 13.77 -6.14
C PHE A 452 -9.67 14.21 -4.80
N VAL A 453 -8.85 15.26 -4.75
CA VAL A 453 -8.25 15.75 -3.50
C VAL A 453 -9.13 16.79 -2.82
N GLU A 454 -9.09 16.85 -1.48
CA GLU A 454 -9.71 17.93 -0.71
C GLU A 454 -9.29 19.33 -1.21
N ARG A 455 -10.30 20.19 -1.43
CA ARG A 455 -10.14 21.60 -1.82
C ARG A 455 -9.62 22.45 -0.65
N ASN A 456 -8.39 22.19 -0.23
CA ASN A 456 -7.65 23.03 0.68
C ASN A 456 -6.73 23.99 -0.08
N TRP A 457 -6.59 25.23 0.40
CA TRP A 457 -5.68 26.22 -0.20
C TRP A 457 -4.24 25.73 -0.29
N LYS A 458 -3.77 24.95 0.71
CA LYS A 458 -2.44 24.32 0.70
C LYS A 458 -2.30 23.36 -0.50
N ASN A 459 -3.24 22.41 -0.64
CA ASN A 459 -3.24 21.41 -1.71
C ASN A 459 -3.39 22.07 -3.09
N TYR A 460 -4.31 23.03 -3.21
CA TYR A 460 -4.54 23.79 -4.44
C TYR A 460 -3.28 24.51 -4.93
N LYS A 461 -2.52 25.17 -4.03
CA LYS A 461 -1.25 25.84 -4.40
C LYS A 461 -0.22 24.86 -4.96
N ILE A 462 -0.07 23.68 -4.34
CA ILE A 462 0.89 22.65 -4.77
C ILE A 462 0.49 22.11 -6.14
N LEU A 463 -0.78 21.72 -6.30
CA LEU A 463 -1.33 21.20 -7.54
C LEU A 463 -1.23 22.22 -8.68
N MET A 464 -1.58 23.48 -8.44
CA MET A 464 -1.52 24.55 -9.44
C MET A 464 -0.09 24.84 -9.89
N TYR A 465 0.87 24.87 -8.97
CA TYR A 465 2.28 25.07 -9.32
C TYR A 465 2.78 23.92 -10.22
N ARG A 466 2.45 22.67 -9.87
CA ARG A 466 2.82 21.50 -10.69
C ARG A 466 2.15 21.55 -12.07
N TYR A 467 0.87 21.91 -12.13
CA TYR A 467 0.14 22.05 -13.39
C TYR A 467 0.79 23.10 -14.30
N PHE A 468 1.14 24.27 -13.74
CA PHE A 468 1.83 25.33 -14.48
C PHE A 468 3.21 24.89 -14.99
N MET A 469 4.02 24.21 -14.17
CA MET A 469 5.33 23.71 -14.60
C MET A 469 5.22 22.64 -15.69
N LEU A 470 4.24 21.74 -15.59
CA LEU A 470 3.95 20.76 -16.64
C LEU A 470 3.49 21.45 -17.94
N PHE A 471 2.77 22.56 -17.84
CA PHE A 471 2.35 23.34 -18.99
C PHE A 471 3.53 23.99 -19.71
N LEU A 472 4.51 24.51 -18.96
CA LEU A 472 5.77 24.99 -19.54
C LEU A 472 6.56 23.85 -20.23
N VAL A 473 6.61 22.66 -19.62
CA VAL A 473 7.25 21.49 -20.24
C VAL A 473 6.50 21.07 -21.51
N PHE A 474 5.17 21.14 -21.53
CA PHE A 474 4.38 20.87 -22.73
C PHE A 474 4.73 21.85 -23.86
N ILE A 475 4.77 23.16 -23.58
CA ILE A 475 5.19 24.18 -24.56
C ILE A 475 6.61 23.93 -25.05
N ALA A 476 7.54 23.59 -24.16
CA ALA A 476 8.93 23.31 -24.50
C ALA A 476 9.10 22.11 -25.46
N ASN A 477 8.15 21.15 -25.45
CA ASN A 477 8.14 20.03 -26.39
C ASN A 477 7.41 20.35 -27.70
N VAL A 478 6.35 21.17 -27.66
CA VAL A 478 5.57 21.54 -28.86
C VAL A 478 6.32 22.57 -29.72
N ALA A 479 6.95 23.57 -29.09
CA ALA A 479 7.54 24.71 -29.80
C ALA A 479 8.65 24.32 -30.80
N PRO A 480 9.63 23.43 -30.47
CA PRO A 480 10.65 23.02 -31.43
C PRO A 480 10.06 22.24 -32.62
N GLY A 481 9.09 21.36 -32.38
CA GLY A 481 8.42 20.58 -33.42
C GLY A 481 7.62 21.46 -34.39
N ALA A 482 6.85 22.40 -33.85
CA ALA A 482 6.08 23.36 -34.64
C ALA A 482 6.99 24.33 -35.43
N ALA A 483 8.03 24.88 -34.80
CA ALA A 483 8.98 25.77 -35.45
C ALA A 483 9.72 25.06 -36.60
N CYS A 484 10.11 23.80 -36.40
CA CYS A 484 10.75 22.98 -37.43
C CYS A 484 9.86 22.81 -38.67
N ILE A 485 8.57 22.49 -38.47
CA ILE A 485 7.60 22.31 -39.57
C ILE A 485 7.35 23.64 -40.30
N LEU A 486 7.19 24.75 -39.56
CA LEU A 486 6.95 26.07 -40.14
C LEU A 486 8.15 26.58 -40.96
N LEU A 487 9.37 26.44 -40.43
CA LEU A 487 10.59 26.85 -41.12
C LEU A 487 10.84 26.03 -42.38
N TYR A 488 10.58 24.72 -42.33
CA TYR A 488 10.67 23.86 -43.50
C TYR A 488 9.64 24.26 -44.57
N ASN A 489 8.39 24.54 -44.19
CA ASN A 489 7.35 24.97 -45.13
C ASN A 489 7.66 26.33 -45.77
N LYS A 490 8.24 27.27 -45.00
CA LYS A 490 8.68 28.58 -45.51
C LYS A 490 9.91 28.49 -46.41
N GLY A 491 10.78 27.51 -46.18
CA GLY A 491 11.89 27.20 -47.08
C GLY A 491 11.39 26.71 -48.45
N MET A 492 10.30 25.95 -48.47
CA MET A 492 9.75 25.35 -49.70
C MET A 492 8.95 26.34 -50.56
N THR A 493 8.46 27.45 -50.01
CA THR A 493 7.81 28.53 -50.78
C THR A 493 8.80 29.48 -51.46
N SER A 494 10.10 29.38 -51.16
CA SER A 494 11.13 30.29 -51.68
C SER A 494 11.86 29.75 -52.91
N THR A 495 11.60 28.50 -53.33
CA THR A 495 12.28 27.79 -54.43
C THR A 495 11.44 27.67 -55.70
N THR A 496 10.43 28.52 -55.90
CA THR A 496 9.62 28.49 -57.13
C THR A 496 10.23 29.18 -58.35
N ASP A 497 11.42 29.77 -58.28
CA ASP A 497 12.08 30.35 -59.46
C ASP A 497 13.49 29.79 -59.69
N ASN A 498 13.59 28.98 -60.75
CA ASN A 498 14.75 28.69 -61.63
C ASN A 498 15.68 27.50 -61.32
N ASP A 499 15.45 26.45 -62.13
CA ASP A 499 16.35 25.54 -62.85
C ASP A 499 17.72 25.12 -62.29
N SER A 500 17.83 23.79 -62.15
CA SER A 500 18.98 22.91 -62.43
C SER A 500 20.37 23.54 -62.51
N THR A 501 21.12 23.51 -61.41
CA THR A 501 22.44 22.86 -61.28
C THR A 501 23.01 23.17 -59.90
N SER A 502 23.22 22.13 -59.09
CA SER A 502 23.91 22.18 -57.78
C SER A 502 23.53 23.38 -56.89
N GLU A 503 22.31 23.39 -56.37
CA GLU A 503 21.88 24.38 -55.38
C GLU A 503 22.73 24.30 -54.09
N PRO A 504 23.17 25.43 -53.52
CA PRO A 504 23.77 25.44 -52.18
C PRO A 504 22.71 25.03 -51.14
N PRO A 505 23.11 24.39 -50.03
CA PRO A 505 22.16 23.93 -49.02
C PRO A 505 21.39 25.13 -48.44
N ASN A 506 20.07 25.12 -48.57
CA ASN A 506 19.20 26.14 -48.01
C ASN A 506 19.50 26.30 -46.50
N PRO A 507 19.99 27.47 -46.03
CA PRO A 507 20.39 27.65 -44.64
C PRO A 507 19.21 27.40 -43.67
N ASN A 508 17.99 27.71 -44.12
CA ASN A 508 16.76 27.48 -43.37
C ASN A 508 16.45 25.99 -43.14
N GLU A 509 16.85 25.11 -44.07
CA GLU A 509 16.65 23.66 -43.91
C GLU A 509 17.62 23.07 -42.89
N ASN A 510 18.87 23.50 -42.89
CA ASN A 510 19.87 23.07 -41.92
C ASN A 510 19.51 23.55 -40.50
N ILE A 511 19.04 24.79 -40.37
CA ILE A 511 18.53 25.33 -39.10
C ILE A 511 17.31 24.52 -38.62
N ALA A 512 16.37 24.20 -39.51
CA ALA A 512 15.21 23.39 -39.17
C ALA A 512 15.60 21.96 -38.72
N LYS A 513 16.58 21.33 -39.37
CA LYS A 513 17.11 20.01 -38.96
C LYS A 513 17.72 20.06 -37.56
N ILE A 514 18.52 21.08 -37.25
CA ILE A 514 19.13 21.25 -35.90
C ILE A 514 18.03 21.41 -34.84
N ILE A 515 17.03 22.27 -35.08
CA ILE A 515 15.90 22.48 -34.16
C ILE A 515 15.11 21.18 -33.96
N GLY A 516 14.89 20.41 -35.03
CA GLY A 516 14.20 19.12 -34.95
C GLY A 516 14.97 18.08 -34.12
N ILE A 517 16.29 17.98 -34.30
CA ILE A 517 17.15 17.08 -33.52
C ILE A 517 17.14 17.46 -32.05
N VAL A 518 17.33 18.75 -31.73
CA VAL A 518 17.26 19.25 -30.34
C VAL A 518 15.88 18.97 -29.74
N GLY A 519 14.80 19.22 -30.48
CA GLY A 519 13.43 18.89 -30.07
C GLY A 519 13.21 17.40 -29.79
N THR A 520 13.80 16.52 -30.61
CA THR A 520 13.74 15.06 -30.42
C THR A 520 14.48 14.65 -29.14
N VAL A 521 15.66 15.22 -28.88
CA VAL A 521 16.43 14.96 -27.65
C VAL A 521 15.62 15.39 -26.42
N ILE A 522 15.03 16.59 -26.43
CA ILE A 522 14.13 17.08 -25.37
C ILE A 522 12.95 16.12 -25.18
N ALA A 523 12.34 15.62 -26.25
CA ALA A 523 11.21 14.69 -26.19
C ALA A 523 11.57 13.35 -25.52
N ILE A 524 12.74 12.80 -25.82
CA ILE A 524 13.22 11.55 -25.20
C ILE A 524 13.49 11.78 -23.71
N PHE A 525 14.21 12.85 -23.36
CA PHE A 525 14.50 13.17 -21.96
C PHE A 525 13.23 13.43 -21.15
N THR A 526 12.28 14.19 -21.68
CA THR A 526 11.02 14.49 -20.99
C THR A 526 10.18 13.24 -20.79
N THR A 527 10.08 12.36 -21.79
CA THR A 527 9.41 11.06 -21.67
C THR A 527 10.06 10.17 -20.62
N ALA A 528 11.40 10.10 -20.59
CA ALA A 528 12.14 9.31 -19.60
C ALA A 528 11.97 9.85 -18.17
N ILE A 529 12.04 11.17 -17.98
CA ILE A 529 11.85 11.84 -16.69
C ILE A 529 10.44 11.62 -16.16
N LEU A 530 9.42 11.88 -16.97
CA LEU A 530 8.01 11.75 -16.56
C LEU A 530 7.59 10.29 -16.33
N THR A 531 8.27 9.33 -16.95
CA THR A 531 8.03 7.89 -16.72
C THR A 531 8.67 7.41 -15.41
N THR A 532 9.89 7.86 -15.11
CA THR A 532 10.67 7.34 -13.97
C THR A 532 10.33 8.04 -12.66
N ILE A 533 10.17 9.37 -12.67
CA ILE A 533 9.96 10.17 -11.46
C ILE A 533 8.46 10.15 -11.09
N PRO A 534 8.10 9.85 -9.82
CA PRO A 534 6.70 9.84 -9.40
C PRO A 534 6.09 11.27 -9.42
N PRO A 535 4.79 11.42 -9.72
CA PRO A 535 4.14 12.73 -9.81
C PRO A 535 4.21 13.58 -8.53
N SER A 536 4.32 12.94 -7.36
CA SER A 536 4.50 13.61 -6.07
C SER A 536 5.87 14.27 -5.91
N SER A 537 6.88 13.83 -6.66
CA SER A 537 8.26 14.34 -6.63
C SER A 537 8.54 15.39 -7.72
N LEU A 538 7.65 15.51 -8.71
CA LEU A 538 7.83 16.42 -9.83
C LEU A 538 7.72 17.90 -9.41
N PHE A 539 8.68 18.70 -9.87
CA PHE A 539 8.73 20.17 -9.68
C PHE A 539 8.63 20.61 -8.22
N ILE A 540 9.20 19.86 -7.29
CA ILE A 540 9.36 20.36 -5.93
C ILE A 540 10.38 21.50 -5.95
N ARG A 541 9.91 22.74 -5.73
CA ARG A 541 10.68 24.00 -5.87
C ARG A 541 11.97 24.02 -5.04
N ASN A 542 12.01 23.26 -3.94
CA ASN A 542 13.20 23.00 -3.15
C ASN A 542 13.06 21.63 -2.47
N PRO A 543 13.75 20.57 -2.91
CA PRO A 543 13.72 19.27 -2.22
C PRO A 543 14.05 19.40 -0.72
N ARG A 544 14.96 20.33 -0.41
CA ARG A 544 15.46 20.67 0.93
C ARG A 544 14.48 21.47 1.80
N LEU A 545 13.91 22.56 1.27
CA LEU A 545 12.91 23.36 1.99
C LEU A 545 11.56 22.64 2.12
N THR A 546 11.28 21.73 1.18
CA THR A 546 10.16 20.82 1.30
C THR A 546 10.53 19.76 2.30
N LEU A 547 11.72 19.15 2.36
CA LEU A 547 12.08 18.27 3.51
C LEU A 547 11.97 18.97 4.89
N ALA A 548 12.32 20.25 4.98
CA ALA A 548 12.27 21.04 6.21
C ALA A 548 10.86 21.56 6.59
N ASN A 549 10.01 21.97 5.63
CA ASN A 549 8.58 22.28 5.91
C ASN A 549 7.66 21.05 5.83
N SER A 550 8.15 19.99 5.19
CA SER A 550 7.71 18.61 5.25
C SER A 550 8.44 17.88 6.38
N SER A 551 9.05 18.57 7.35
CA SER A 551 9.35 17.89 8.61
C SER A 551 8.04 17.63 9.36
N LYS A 552 7.10 18.58 9.31
CA LYS A 552 5.71 18.32 9.73
C LYS A 552 5.04 17.25 8.88
N ASN A 553 4.76 17.54 7.60
CA ASN A 553 3.95 16.64 6.75
C ASN A 553 4.73 15.46 6.14
N GLY A 554 6.05 15.49 6.15
CA GLY A 554 6.90 14.44 5.59
C GLY A 554 7.41 13.46 6.63
N ILE A 555 7.49 13.82 7.92
CA ILE A 555 7.52 12.79 8.98
C ILE A 555 6.21 12.00 8.92
N ILE A 556 5.06 12.67 8.77
CA ILE A 556 3.75 12.03 8.63
C ILE A 556 3.72 11.13 7.39
N ASN A 557 4.03 11.66 6.20
CA ASN A 557 4.02 10.85 4.98
C ASN A 557 5.05 9.71 5.05
N ARG A 558 6.24 9.94 5.59
CA ARG A 558 7.27 8.90 5.78
C ARG A 558 6.86 7.85 6.81
N ALA A 559 6.09 8.22 7.84
CA ALA A 559 5.64 7.30 8.88
C ALA A 559 4.47 6.42 8.43
N PHE A 560 3.51 6.97 7.68
CA PHE A 560 2.27 6.26 7.35
C PHE A 560 2.17 5.79 5.88
N THR A 561 2.62 6.61 4.93
CA THR A 561 2.40 6.36 3.48
C THR A 561 3.66 5.93 2.71
N ALA A 562 4.84 6.25 3.23
CA ALA A 562 6.13 6.07 2.58
C ALA A 562 7.17 5.41 3.49
N ASP A 563 6.72 4.62 4.48
CA ASP A 563 7.59 3.81 5.34
C ASP A 563 7.99 2.51 4.63
N PHE A 564 8.73 2.66 3.54
CA PHE A 564 9.27 1.51 2.83
C PHE A 564 10.50 0.99 3.57
N SER A 565 10.57 -0.33 3.78
CA SER A 565 11.77 -0.94 4.35
C SER A 565 12.97 -0.61 3.47
N PRO A 566 14.04 -0.01 4.02
CA PRO A 566 15.23 0.27 3.23
C PRO A 566 15.84 -1.05 2.75
N LEU A 567 16.03 -1.17 1.45
CA LEU A 567 16.69 -2.32 0.86
C LEU A 567 18.21 -2.17 1.02
N SER A 568 18.89 -3.28 1.31
CA SER A 568 20.35 -3.35 1.21
C SER A 568 20.80 -3.01 -0.21
N PHE A 569 22.05 -2.55 -0.35
CA PHE A 569 22.61 -2.18 -1.65
C PHE A 569 22.44 -3.29 -2.70
N HIS A 570 22.75 -4.54 -2.32
CA HIS A 570 22.62 -5.69 -3.21
C HIS A 570 21.17 -5.92 -3.65
N ASN A 571 20.21 -5.92 -2.71
CA ASN A 571 18.80 -6.14 -3.03
C ASN A 571 18.23 -5.01 -3.90
N ARG A 572 18.67 -3.77 -3.66
CA ARG A 572 18.30 -2.60 -4.47
C ARG A 572 18.88 -2.70 -5.88
N ALA A 573 20.14 -3.10 -6.02
CA ALA A 573 20.78 -3.30 -7.32
C ALA A 573 20.06 -4.38 -8.13
N THR A 574 19.71 -5.52 -7.52
CA THR A 574 18.95 -6.59 -8.16
C THR A 574 17.56 -6.14 -8.61
N SER A 575 16.88 -5.33 -7.80
CA SER A 575 15.58 -4.76 -8.18
C SER A 575 15.69 -3.80 -9.37
N LEU A 576 16.68 -2.89 -9.34
CA LEU A 576 16.92 -1.95 -10.44
C LEU A 576 17.33 -2.66 -11.73
N SER A 577 18.20 -3.67 -11.65
CA SER A 577 18.62 -4.44 -12.81
C SER A 577 17.46 -5.23 -13.42
N MET A 578 16.60 -5.84 -12.59
CA MET A 578 15.39 -6.52 -13.06
C MET A 578 14.47 -5.58 -13.84
N TRP A 579 14.14 -4.41 -13.29
CA TRP A 579 13.28 -3.44 -13.97
C TRP A 579 13.92 -2.85 -15.23
N ALA A 580 15.24 -2.62 -15.24
CA ALA A 580 15.97 -2.21 -16.42
C ALA A 580 15.93 -3.28 -17.52
N CYS A 581 16.14 -4.55 -17.18
CA CYS A 581 16.03 -5.67 -18.12
C CYS A 581 14.63 -5.80 -18.71
N ILE A 582 13.58 -5.67 -17.89
CA ILE A 582 12.17 -5.67 -18.36
C ILE A 582 11.95 -4.53 -19.36
N GLY A 583 12.36 -3.31 -19.00
CA GLY A 583 12.19 -2.13 -19.86
C GLY A 583 12.94 -2.25 -21.19
N ILE A 584 14.21 -2.69 -21.14
CA ILE A 584 15.05 -2.86 -22.33
C ILE A 584 14.51 -3.97 -23.23
N ALA A 585 14.20 -5.14 -22.67
CA ALA A 585 13.70 -6.26 -23.47
C ALA A 585 12.38 -5.92 -24.15
N LYS A 586 11.46 -5.28 -23.41
CA LYS A 586 10.23 -4.74 -23.98
C LYS A 586 10.52 -3.78 -25.13
N ILE A 587 11.33 -2.75 -24.89
CA ILE A 587 11.60 -1.72 -25.91
C ILE A 587 12.21 -2.34 -27.17
N VAL A 588 13.19 -3.24 -27.00
CA VAL A 588 13.91 -3.87 -28.11
C VAL A 588 12.99 -4.81 -28.91
N GLU A 589 12.28 -5.72 -28.24
CA GLU A 589 11.39 -6.65 -28.94
C GLU A 589 10.21 -5.91 -29.56
N SER A 590 9.54 -5.03 -28.82
CA SER A 590 8.39 -4.29 -29.35
C SER A 590 8.79 -3.43 -30.55
N TYR A 591 10.02 -2.89 -30.58
CA TYR A 591 10.53 -2.19 -31.76
C TYR A 591 10.77 -3.12 -32.94
N LEU A 592 11.48 -4.24 -32.73
CA LEU A 592 11.88 -5.17 -33.80
C LEU A 592 10.71 -5.99 -34.34
N ALA A 593 9.85 -6.53 -33.48
CA ALA A 593 8.79 -7.46 -33.84
C ALA A 593 7.51 -6.75 -34.28
N LEU A 594 7.07 -5.71 -33.54
CA LEU A 594 5.79 -5.03 -33.82
C LEU A 594 5.98 -3.86 -34.79
N ILE A 595 6.87 -2.92 -34.47
CA ILE A 595 6.89 -1.62 -35.16
C ILE A 595 7.67 -1.66 -36.47
N LEU A 596 8.81 -2.36 -36.52
CA LEU A 596 9.56 -2.52 -37.76
C LEU A 596 8.77 -3.32 -38.81
N SER A 597 8.04 -4.36 -38.39
CA SER A 597 7.14 -5.12 -39.25
C SER A 597 6.03 -4.26 -39.86
N PHE A 598 5.61 -3.19 -39.16
CA PHE A 598 4.57 -2.27 -39.63
C PHE A 598 5.05 -1.27 -40.69
N LYS A 599 6.36 -1.02 -40.79
CA LYS A 599 6.93 -0.07 -41.76
C LYS A 599 6.57 -0.40 -43.21
N ASN A 600 6.69 -1.67 -43.61
CA ASN A 600 6.48 -2.08 -45.00
C ASN A 600 5.01 -1.99 -45.43
N PRO A 601 4.03 -2.51 -44.66
CA PRO A 601 2.60 -2.32 -44.94
C PRO A 601 2.20 -0.84 -45.05
N MET A 602 2.73 0.01 -44.16
CA MET A 602 2.47 1.45 -44.18
C MET A 602 2.97 2.12 -45.46
N ASN A 603 4.21 1.83 -45.84
CA ASN A 603 4.80 2.39 -47.06
C ASN A 603 4.03 1.91 -48.30
N ALA A 604 3.66 0.62 -48.35
CA ALA A 604 2.86 0.08 -49.45
C ALA A 604 1.48 0.76 -49.55
N LEU A 605 0.82 0.98 -48.41
CA LEU A 605 -0.51 1.59 -48.37
C LEU A 605 -0.48 3.07 -48.80
N PHE A 606 0.52 3.84 -48.38
CA PHE A 606 0.69 5.23 -48.84
C PHE A 606 1.06 5.33 -50.32
N SER A 607 1.98 4.50 -50.80
CA SER A 607 2.43 4.54 -52.20
C SER A 607 1.37 4.05 -53.19
N TYR A 608 0.60 3.00 -52.82
CA TYR A 608 -0.38 2.38 -53.72
C TYR A 608 -1.66 3.20 -53.86
N TRP A 609 -2.13 3.83 -52.78
CA TRP A 609 -3.38 4.60 -52.79
C TRP A 609 -3.29 5.95 -53.54
N LEU A 610 -2.10 6.52 -53.68
CA LEU A 610 -1.88 7.75 -54.46
C LEU A 610 -2.01 7.52 -55.98
N GLY A 611 -1.97 6.26 -56.45
CA GLY A 611 -1.94 5.91 -57.88
C GLY A 611 -3.24 5.37 -58.46
N LEU A 612 -4.30 5.18 -57.66
CA LEU A 612 -5.55 4.56 -58.13
C LEU A 612 -6.56 5.63 -58.59
N VAL A 613 -7.04 5.49 -59.82
CA VAL A 613 -8.14 6.28 -60.38
C VAL A 613 -9.44 5.51 -60.21
N PHE A 614 -10.43 6.10 -59.53
CA PHE A 614 -11.76 5.53 -59.29
C PHE A 614 -12.85 6.47 -59.81
N ASP A 615 -14.10 6.01 -59.87
CA ASP A 615 -15.25 6.86 -60.20
C ASP A 615 -15.34 8.07 -59.25
N PRO A 616 -15.69 9.28 -59.75
CA PRO A 616 -15.57 10.54 -59.00
C PRO A 616 -16.31 10.58 -57.66
N ILE A 617 -17.43 9.87 -57.53
CA ILE A 617 -18.21 9.77 -56.28
C ILE A 617 -17.48 8.87 -55.25
N ALA A 618 -16.95 7.73 -55.68
CA ALA A 618 -16.18 6.82 -54.82
C ALA A 618 -14.82 7.42 -54.45
N GLN A 619 -14.21 8.18 -55.36
CA GLN A 619 -12.94 8.87 -55.15
C GLN A 619 -13.03 9.93 -54.04
N THR A 620 -14.15 10.64 -53.96
CA THR A 620 -14.32 11.74 -52.99
C THR A 620 -14.42 11.25 -51.54
N TYR A 621 -15.12 10.14 -51.29
CA TYR A 621 -15.42 9.66 -49.93
C TYR A 621 -14.65 8.41 -49.48
N ILE A 622 -14.41 7.45 -50.36
CA ILE A 622 -13.75 6.19 -49.98
C ILE A 622 -12.26 6.32 -50.16
N VAL A 623 -11.80 6.85 -51.30
CA VAL A 623 -10.38 6.83 -51.65
C VAL A 623 -9.54 7.78 -50.79
N ASN A 624 -10.10 8.94 -50.44
CA ASN A 624 -9.40 9.91 -49.62
C ASN A 624 -9.34 9.54 -48.14
N TYR A 625 -10.35 8.84 -47.60
CA TYR A 625 -10.46 8.57 -46.16
C TYR A 625 -10.06 7.14 -45.77
N MET A 626 -10.26 6.15 -46.64
CA MET A 626 -10.00 4.73 -46.34
C MET A 626 -8.54 4.42 -45.96
N PRO A 627 -7.51 5.05 -46.56
CA PRO A 627 -6.11 4.86 -46.14
C PRO A 627 -5.89 5.29 -44.70
N TYR A 628 -6.35 6.48 -44.32
CA TYR A 628 -6.19 7.02 -42.97
C TYR A 628 -6.94 6.20 -41.93
N ILE A 629 -8.16 5.75 -42.25
CA ILE A 629 -8.95 4.86 -41.37
C ILE A 629 -8.22 3.53 -41.18
N THR A 630 -7.71 2.92 -42.25
CA THR A 630 -6.99 1.65 -42.19
C THR A 630 -5.73 1.77 -41.34
N ILE A 631 -4.95 2.84 -41.53
CA ILE A 631 -3.78 3.14 -40.71
C ILE A 631 -4.15 3.32 -39.24
N ALA A 632 -5.24 4.05 -38.96
CA ALA A 632 -5.70 4.28 -37.60
C ALA A 632 -6.10 2.97 -36.90
N VAL A 633 -6.81 2.08 -37.59
CA VAL A 633 -7.20 0.76 -37.06
C VAL A 633 -5.97 -0.13 -36.84
N MET A 634 -5.03 -0.16 -37.80
CA MET A 634 -3.79 -0.93 -37.65
C MET A 634 -2.93 -0.39 -36.50
N ALA A 635 -2.79 0.93 -36.38
CA ALA A 635 -2.05 1.57 -35.30
C ALA A 635 -2.70 1.33 -33.93
N LEU A 636 -4.03 1.33 -33.85
CA LEU A 636 -4.76 0.98 -32.63
C LEU A 636 -4.53 -0.48 -32.21
N LEU A 637 -4.59 -1.42 -33.17
CA LEU A 637 -4.33 -2.83 -32.89
C LEU A 637 -2.89 -3.05 -32.43
N LEU A 638 -1.92 -2.41 -33.08
CA LEU A 638 -0.52 -2.45 -32.67
C LEU A 638 -0.30 -1.81 -31.29
N LEU A 639 -1.01 -0.73 -30.98
CA LEU A 639 -0.95 -0.12 -29.67
C LEU A 639 -1.45 -1.09 -28.58
N ILE A 640 -2.56 -1.79 -28.82
CA ILE A 640 -3.08 -2.79 -27.88
C ILE A 640 -2.07 -3.92 -27.67
N MET A 641 -1.46 -4.44 -28.74
CA MET A 641 -0.39 -5.45 -28.63
C MET A 641 0.82 -4.92 -27.86
N PHE A 642 1.20 -3.66 -28.10
CA PHE A 642 2.29 -2.99 -27.40
C PHE A 642 2.02 -2.86 -25.90
N PHE A 643 0.77 -2.75 -25.45
CA PHE A 643 0.41 -2.81 -24.04
C PHE A 643 0.47 -4.23 -23.46
N LEU A 644 0.00 -5.23 -24.21
CA LEU A 644 -0.08 -6.63 -23.75
C LEU A 644 1.30 -7.24 -23.49
N ASP A 645 2.26 -6.92 -24.35
CA ASP A 645 3.64 -7.45 -24.29
C ASP A 645 4.37 -7.10 -22.96
N THR A 646 4.00 -5.99 -22.30
CA THR A 646 4.60 -5.61 -21.01
C THR A 646 4.41 -6.67 -19.93
N TYR A 647 3.25 -7.32 -19.91
CA TYR A 647 2.98 -8.37 -18.92
C TYR A 647 3.80 -9.64 -19.20
N LEU A 648 3.97 -9.99 -20.48
CA LEU A 648 4.79 -11.12 -20.90
C LEU A 648 6.25 -10.94 -20.43
N TRP A 649 6.86 -9.80 -20.73
CA TRP A 649 8.24 -9.51 -20.31
C TRP A 649 8.41 -9.43 -18.79
N TYR A 650 7.41 -8.89 -18.09
CA TYR A 650 7.39 -8.91 -16.64
C TYR A 650 7.47 -10.34 -16.09
N ILE A 651 6.65 -11.26 -16.59
CA ILE A 651 6.67 -12.67 -16.15
C ILE A 651 8.00 -13.34 -16.47
N ILE A 652 8.49 -13.20 -17.70
CA ILE A 652 9.73 -13.86 -18.16
C ILE A 652 10.91 -13.40 -17.31
N MET A 653 11.10 -12.09 -17.17
CA MET A 653 12.22 -11.53 -16.40
C MET A 653 12.10 -11.84 -14.91
N THR A 654 10.91 -11.71 -14.32
CA THR A 654 10.70 -12.05 -12.90
C THR A 654 11.00 -13.53 -12.65
N SER A 655 10.63 -14.43 -13.57
CA SER A 655 10.93 -15.85 -13.48
C SER A 655 12.44 -16.12 -13.56
N MET A 656 13.14 -15.51 -14.52
CA MET A 656 14.59 -15.64 -14.65
C MET A 656 15.33 -15.13 -13.41
N PHE A 657 14.96 -13.95 -12.91
CA PHE A 657 15.57 -13.39 -11.69
C PHE A 657 15.24 -14.21 -10.45
N SER A 658 14.03 -14.78 -10.35
CA SER A 658 13.65 -15.66 -9.25
C SER A 658 14.48 -16.96 -9.26
N ILE A 659 14.70 -17.54 -10.43
CA ILE A 659 15.58 -18.71 -10.61
C ILE A 659 17.02 -18.36 -10.22
N ALA A 660 17.56 -17.25 -10.73
CA ALA A 660 18.90 -16.79 -10.39
C ALA A 660 19.04 -16.56 -8.88
N HIS A 661 18.05 -15.93 -8.24
CA HIS A 661 18.06 -15.67 -6.81
C HIS A 661 17.99 -16.97 -5.98
N ALA A 662 17.17 -17.95 -6.39
CA ALA A 662 17.11 -19.25 -5.74
C ALA A 662 18.48 -19.96 -5.76
N PHE A 663 19.20 -19.87 -6.88
CA PHE A 663 20.58 -20.38 -6.96
C PHE A 663 21.54 -19.63 -6.03
N THR A 664 21.46 -18.30 -5.92
CA THR A 664 22.29 -17.53 -4.98
C THR A 664 22.02 -17.89 -3.51
N MET A 665 20.78 -18.24 -3.17
CA MET A 665 20.38 -18.70 -1.84
C MET A 665 20.81 -20.15 -1.56
N GLY A 666 21.42 -20.84 -2.51
CA GLY A 666 21.81 -22.25 -2.38
C GLY A 666 20.62 -23.22 -2.37
N ILE A 667 19.43 -22.74 -2.75
CA ILE A 667 18.22 -23.54 -2.88
C ILE A 667 18.20 -24.10 -4.31
N SER A 668 18.92 -25.18 -4.50
CA SER A 668 18.80 -26.01 -5.69
C SER A 668 17.67 -27.01 -5.52
N ILE A 669 17.18 -27.56 -6.62
CA ILE A 669 16.24 -28.70 -6.59
C ILE A 669 16.84 -29.92 -5.86
N LEU A 670 18.18 -29.98 -5.75
CA LEU A 670 18.94 -31.00 -5.06
C LEU A 670 19.21 -30.67 -3.59
N SER A 671 18.89 -29.47 -3.09
CA SER A 671 19.14 -29.07 -1.70
C SER A 671 18.32 -29.90 -0.69
N PRO A 672 17.04 -30.24 -0.96
CA PRO A 672 16.29 -31.21 -0.15
C PRO A 672 16.95 -32.60 -0.16
N TRP A 673 17.41 -33.06 -1.32
CA TRP A 673 18.12 -34.34 -1.46
C TRP A 673 19.44 -34.35 -0.68
N LYS A 674 20.25 -33.29 -0.77
CA LYS A 674 21.48 -33.11 0.01
C LYS A 674 21.20 -33.17 1.51
N ASN A 675 20.11 -32.55 1.99
CA ASN A 675 19.70 -32.61 3.39
C ASN A 675 19.19 -33.99 3.82
N ILE A 676 18.53 -34.74 2.94
CA ILE A 676 18.10 -36.12 3.20
C ILE A 676 19.34 -37.04 3.27
N PHE A 677 20.24 -36.96 2.30
CA PHE A 677 21.45 -37.77 2.23
C PHE A 677 22.44 -37.46 3.35
N SER A 678 22.63 -36.19 3.73
CA SER A 678 23.51 -35.83 4.86
C SER A 678 22.99 -36.33 6.21
N ARG A 679 21.66 -36.49 6.36
CA ARG A 679 21.02 -37.03 7.57
C ARG A 679 20.88 -38.56 7.52
N LEU A 680 21.12 -39.20 6.38
CA LEU A 680 20.97 -40.64 6.20
C LEU A 680 21.87 -41.46 7.16
N PRO A 681 23.18 -41.14 7.33
CA PRO A 681 24.03 -41.90 8.26
C PRO A 681 23.55 -41.78 9.71
N LYS A 682 23.12 -40.59 10.14
CA LYS A 682 22.55 -40.38 11.48
C LYS A 682 21.27 -41.18 11.68
N ARG A 683 20.38 -41.21 10.69
CA ARG A 683 19.13 -42.00 10.73
C ARG A 683 19.40 -43.51 10.77
N ILE A 684 20.39 -43.99 10.02
CA ILE A 684 20.84 -45.39 10.04
C ILE A 684 21.44 -45.72 11.42
N TYR A 685 22.33 -44.87 11.93
CA TYR A 685 22.95 -45.02 13.25
C TYR A 685 21.91 -45.08 14.37
N THR A 686 20.94 -44.15 14.40
CA THR A 686 19.86 -44.17 15.39
C THR A 686 18.97 -45.41 15.28
N LYS A 687 18.74 -45.93 14.07
CA LYS A 687 17.91 -47.13 13.90
C LYS A 687 18.64 -48.44 14.21
N ILE A 688 19.95 -48.50 14.02
CA ILE A 688 20.75 -49.73 14.21
C ILE A 688 21.26 -49.85 15.67
N LEU A 689 21.68 -48.75 16.30
CA LEU A 689 22.26 -48.78 17.64
C LEU A 689 21.27 -48.53 18.78
N ALA A 690 20.11 -47.92 18.52
CA ALA A 690 19.10 -47.69 19.57
C ALA A 690 18.21 -48.94 19.82
N THR A 691 18.22 -49.93 18.93
CA THR A 691 17.42 -51.15 19.10
C THR A 691 18.06 -52.14 20.08
N THR A 692 19.38 -52.11 20.26
CA THR A 692 20.08 -53.08 21.12
C THR A 692 20.08 -52.73 22.61
N ASN A 693 19.79 -51.47 22.99
CA ASN A 693 19.80 -51.01 24.39
C ASN A 693 18.38 -50.80 25.00
N MET A 694 17.31 -51.16 24.29
CA MET A 694 15.92 -50.99 24.76
C MET A 694 15.23 -52.28 25.25
N GLU A 695 15.94 -53.42 25.28
CA GLU A 695 15.46 -54.65 25.92
C GLU A 695 15.99 -54.79 27.35
N ILE A 696 15.61 -53.90 28.26
CA ILE A 696 15.71 -54.19 29.70
C ILE A 696 14.36 -54.71 30.16
N LYS A 697 14.29 -56.04 30.29
CA LYS A 697 13.23 -56.81 30.95
C LYS A 697 12.84 -56.15 32.28
N LEU A 698 11.60 -55.68 32.36
CA LEU A 698 10.88 -55.56 33.63
C LEU A 698 10.97 -56.90 34.37
N ARG A 699 11.68 -56.92 35.50
CA ARG A 699 11.38 -57.87 36.57
C ARG A 699 10.71 -57.08 37.69
N PRO A 700 9.47 -57.41 38.08
CA PRO A 700 8.91 -56.86 39.30
C PRO A 700 9.62 -57.55 40.46
N LYS A 701 10.02 -56.79 41.47
CA LYS A 701 10.22 -57.32 42.81
C LYS A 701 9.35 -56.52 43.75
N MET A 702 8.60 -57.29 44.55
CA MET A 702 7.69 -56.86 45.61
C MET A 702 8.37 -55.92 46.61
#